data_AF-W0J4H3-F1
#
_entry.id   AF-W0J4H3-F1
#
_cell.length_a   1.000
_cell.length_b   1.000
_cell.length_c   1.000
_cell.angle_alpha   90.00
_cell.angle_beta   90.00
_cell.angle_gamma   90.00
#
_symmetry.space_group_name_H-M   'P 1'
#
loop_
_entity.id
_entity.type
_entity.pdbx_description
1 polymer ?
#
loop_
_entity_poly.entity_id
_entity_poly.type
_entity_poly.pdbx_seq_one_letter_code
_entity_poly.pdbx_strand_id
1 'polypeptide(L)'
;MPEKHPLHWLIAIAFALPFVAITPAFAASAPVSEKQLAPWIAPEAGRDSPCARIYDGFVRHIEASGNAVVTVDATADDGFDAKPQTLRLELAPPPPGKKIPGKPPRVLVRSVFPHEAVGKLAGARIQLTADAPGEITLQFFEDAKDNGSLVLHKTRTQSTYALVAGKNTITCLFTDGGLDAAKARKINAIGFLVSEKQLPLAFSLDHISLVFREESDARTYSSDLRSRRIQKLETMVGWLRERGAPLGGNSGAGIERLRNEALLWDAAHLVSLKEQHDYWQSLAQHAKISANDPLFAALATLEKTRLAELRQLETGNTSLSSAARRTRVNALQAQTDAWIDTLQKRLTPVQRRWTQRDDSLTFLRPDGQPYRMFAPYFFRAIYLPGTGKDQRAWDMHYLAALGFNGIRLPVIWAKLEPVRGQFDATYLEMLFQIMNEAERHGLGISIDLHWPYPDWFLRGKPGQEPVVKQVGAEKHNAWHWTEALLDCWDRLGQTLRDVPNIVAFEVPGNEIPLGRGAKGITAYPTLVEKWNAWLKTHYNNDRATLAAAWSQSTAPNAASHALQPGENWDDNTILPPGFQGDANADAAYAENPRFWDFILWAADLQEQLTGDIVAALRKSRPDATGVSQYIMGGNHLDRSPVPTNFQSLTTYVGPHVFPGTHYGMGGNQARKAAALTLKSYDSEQQMENGEARVRRHVELGLGFCPFAFSARGGGGMLMSDDDWYLKPEVAHLPRMADWIRTSWPAAPAPGTKRVAVIENTRQAAAPGVLNTLGDIFSVLRENEVHADLFESLRVIRDPALISGYDAVITDVSYADDRLLDVLKRHNKAPVLLYGRLDRDAYARSAATGHGPAATLARLGILFAPAATANILHAEADSLDLSGQWDWALVPSPSANSKNAPKYPPSIARWEPRHVPGFWGEATLLGSLKYSIGDAWHRKTVVIPKAWEGRKLRLEMGAVDDFDWVWFNGRRIGHTGEERSNWWTASREYNIPSDLIRWGAANEILVCVRNMADDGGIWKAPVQISGMAQTLLEWNPLSAAAPATPVALAPLATFLGKSALRPDARIAAELRLPDGQRVPALVFHHNWAWWVGNTAWQQGAPADEAVLKTFLGIIP
;
A
#
# COMPACT_ATOMS: atom_id res chain seq x y z
N MET A 1 35.37 -2.71 34.47
CA MET A 1 35.46 -1.72 35.58
C MET A 1 36.84 -1.09 35.54
N PRO A 2 37.06 0.12 36.08
CA PRO A 2 36.31 1.38 35.98
C PRO A 2 37.26 2.47 35.39
N GLU A 3 36.86 3.69 35.02
CA GLU A 3 36.86 4.92 35.84
C GLU A 3 36.73 6.09 34.83
N LYS A 4 35.67 6.90 34.86
CA LYS A 4 35.54 8.20 35.58
C LYS A 4 36.41 9.36 35.06
N HIS A 5 35.72 10.31 34.38
CA HIS A 5 35.91 11.78 34.37
C HIS A 5 37.21 12.35 33.76
N PRO A 6 37.39 13.68 33.49
CA PRO A 6 36.47 14.86 33.54
C PRO A 6 36.60 15.88 32.36
N LEU A 7 35.72 16.90 32.39
CA LEU A 7 35.87 18.35 32.02
C LEU A 7 37.01 18.80 31.07
N HIS A 8 36.70 19.37 29.89
CA HIS A 8 36.39 20.79 29.60
C HIS A 8 37.56 21.83 29.70
N TRP A 9 37.66 22.63 28.61
CA TRP A 9 38.18 24.02 28.44
C TRP A 9 39.55 24.27 27.77
N LEU A 10 39.50 25.04 26.65
CA LEU A 10 40.29 26.25 26.29
C LEU A 10 39.95 26.60 24.81
N ILE A 11 39.05 27.54 24.52
CA ILE A 11 39.16 29.02 24.38
C ILE A 11 39.90 29.52 23.12
N ALA A 12 39.08 30.14 22.25
CA ALA A 12 39.29 31.35 21.42
C ALA A 12 40.27 31.26 20.23
N ILE A 13 40.14 32.00 19.12
CA ILE A 13 39.69 33.38 18.92
C ILE A 13 39.14 33.55 17.48
N ALA A 14 38.07 34.34 17.32
CA ALA A 14 37.74 35.04 16.07
C ALA A 14 37.61 36.54 16.38
N PHE A 15 38.39 37.37 15.68
CA PHE A 15 38.30 38.84 15.70
C PHE A 15 37.16 39.28 14.74
N ALA A 16 36.12 39.97 15.24
CA ALA A 16 35.98 41.45 15.35
C ALA A 16 35.60 42.12 14.01
N LEU A 17 34.71 43.10 13.86
CA LEU A 17 33.82 43.98 14.67
C LEU A 17 32.92 44.71 13.59
N PRO A 18 32.12 45.77 13.87
CA PRO A 18 30.96 45.93 14.75
C PRO A 18 29.71 46.48 13.99
N PHE A 19 28.52 46.52 14.60
CA PHE A 19 27.78 47.77 14.89
C PHE A 19 26.41 47.49 15.57
N VAL A 20 26.38 47.90 16.84
CA VAL A 20 25.30 48.56 17.61
C VAL A 20 23.96 47.84 17.83
N ALA A 21 23.74 47.57 19.11
CA ALA A 21 22.57 47.03 19.76
C ALA A 21 21.46 48.06 19.96
N ILE A 22 20.22 47.62 19.78
CA ILE A 22 19.07 48.04 20.60
C ILE A 22 18.32 46.77 20.97
N THR A 23 18.53 46.26 22.18
CA THR A 23 17.69 45.22 22.79
C THR A 23 16.70 45.87 23.75
N PRO A 24 15.39 45.59 23.67
CA PRO A 24 14.58 45.55 24.87
C PRO A 24 14.92 44.25 25.60
N ALA A 25 15.46 44.37 26.81
CA ALA A 25 15.68 43.24 27.70
C ALA A 25 14.32 42.65 28.11
N PHE A 26 13.93 41.51 27.51
CA PHE A 26 13.01 40.59 28.18
C PHE A 26 13.85 39.75 29.14
N ALA A 27 13.79 40.07 30.42
CA ALA A 27 14.26 39.18 31.47
C ALA A 27 13.48 37.87 31.37
N ALA A 28 14.17 36.77 31.08
CA ALA A 28 13.62 35.44 31.31
C ALA A 28 13.44 35.25 32.82
N SER A 29 12.19 35.22 33.27
CA SER A 29 11.86 34.81 34.63
C SER A 29 12.35 33.39 34.86
N ALA A 30 12.92 33.12 36.04
CA ALA A 30 13.23 31.77 36.48
C ALA A 30 11.94 30.92 36.46
N PRO A 31 12.02 29.63 36.07
CA PRO A 31 10.84 28.77 36.02
C PRO A 31 10.19 28.71 37.40
N VAL A 32 8.89 28.97 37.44
CA VAL A 32 8.07 28.90 38.65
C VAL A 32 8.08 27.45 39.14
N SER A 33 8.37 27.21 40.42
CA SER A 33 8.34 25.85 40.97
C SER A 33 6.92 25.26 40.88
N GLU A 34 6.76 23.95 40.69
CA GLU A 34 5.42 23.34 40.54
C GLU A 34 4.51 23.58 41.78
N LYS A 35 5.10 23.82 42.96
CA LYS A 35 4.38 24.29 44.17
C LYS A 35 3.86 25.74 44.08
N GLN A 36 4.55 26.61 43.36
CA GLN A 36 4.15 28.01 43.14
C GLN A 36 3.12 28.17 42.01
N LEU A 37 2.93 27.15 41.17
CA LEU A 37 1.83 27.12 40.19
C LEU A 37 0.47 26.85 40.84
N ALA A 38 0.42 26.28 42.06
CA ALA A 38 -0.82 25.88 42.73
C ALA A 38 -1.94 26.96 42.78
N PRO A 39 -1.66 28.26 43.05
CA PRO A 39 -2.68 29.32 43.03
C PRO A 39 -3.19 29.61 41.61
N TRP A 40 -2.33 29.47 40.61
CA TRP A 40 -2.67 29.65 39.20
C TRP A 40 -3.42 28.44 38.63
N ILE A 41 -3.46 27.31 39.36
CA ILE A 41 -4.14 26.07 38.97
C ILE A 41 -5.41 25.83 39.81
N ALA A 42 -5.74 26.68 40.77
CA ALA A 42 -7.06 26.68 41.40
C ALA A 42 -7.96 27.70 40.68
N PRO A 43 -9.23 27.38 40.37
CA PRO A 43 -10.14 28.40 39.84
C PRO A 43 -10.40 29.45 40.93
N GLU A 44 -9.91 30.67 40.76
CA GLU A 44 -10.55 31.84 41.36
C GLU A 44 -11.88 32.04 40.63
N ALA A 45 -12.97 32.25 41.39
CA ALA A 45 -14.34 32.31 40.91
C ALA A 45 -14.49 32.91 39.49
N GLY A 46 -14.63 32.03 38.49
CA GLY A 46 -14.96 32.38 37.11
C GLY A 46 -13.81 32.70 36.14
N ARG A 47 -12.52 32.51 36.50
CA ARG A 47 -11.40 32.66 35.54
C ARG A 47 -10.61 31.37 35.35
N ASP A 48 -10.44 30.96 34.09
CA ASP A 48 -9.53 29.88 33.73
C ASP A 48 -8.07 30.28 33.95
N SER A 49 -7.25 29.30 34.32
CA SER A 49 -5.81 29.49 34.51
C SER A 49 -5.15 29.93 33.21
N PRO A 50 -4.24 30.94 33.24
CA PRO A 50 -3.47 31.30 32.05
C PRO A 50 -2.59 30.17 31.53
N CYS A 51 -2.27 29.17 32.37
CA CYS A 51 -1.48 27.99 32.02
C CYS A 51 -2.33 26.73 31.72
N ALA A 52 -3.64 26.74 31.90
CA ALA A 52 -4.49 25.58 31.58
C ALA A 52 -5.13 25.73 30.20
N ARG A 53 -5.08 24.68 29.38
CA ARG A 53 -5.77 24.63 28.08
C ARG A 53 -6.53 23.33 27.93
N ILE A 54 -7.77 23.41 27.48
CA ILE A 54 -8.61 22.23 27.23
C ILE A 54 -7.94 21.32 26.19
N TYR A 55 -8.03 20.02 26.43
CA TYR A 55 -7.58 18.96 25.54
C TYR A 55 -8.76 18.03 25.25
N ASP A 56 -9.31 18.19 24.04
CA ASP A 56 -10.52 17.52 23.59
C ASP A 56 -10.28 16.05 23.15
N GLY A 57 -9.02 15.61 23.03
CA GLY A 57 -8.65 14.29 22.48
C GLY A 57 -8.67 13.12 23.48
N PHE A 58 -9.48 13.19 24.54
CA PHE A 58 -9.18 12.54 25.83
C PHE A 58 -9.52 11.05 25.98
N VAL A 59 -10.10 10.37 24.97
CA VAL A 59 -10.46 8.94 25.06
C VAL A 59 -10.05 8.19 23.81
N ARG A 60 -8.82 7.68 23.83
CA ARG A 60 -8.27 6.93 22.70
C ARG A 60 -8.28 5.42 22.92
N HIS A 61 -8.22 4.97 24.17
CA HIS A 61 -8.16 3.54 24.49
C HIS A 61 -8.87 3.18 25.80
N ILE A 62 -9.65 2.09 25.78
CA ILE A 62 -10.32 1.51 26.97
C ILE A 62 -9.91 0.04 27.06
N GLU A 63 -9.32 -0.35 28.19
CA GLU A 63 -8.98 -1.73 28.53
C GLU A 63 -9.86 -2.20 29.69
N ALA A 64 -10.55 -3.32 29.53
CA ALA A 64 -11.22 -4.02 30.62
C ALA A 64 -10.56 -5.40 30.81
N SER A 65 -10.29 -5.79 32.05
CA SER A 65 -9.82 -7.15 32.38
C SER A 65 -10.69 -7.79 33.46
N GLY A 66 -10.59 -9.12 33.61
CA GLY A 66 -11.36 -9.86 34.62
C GLY A 66 -12.88 -9.87 34.35
N ASN A 67 -13.27 -9.73 33.08
CA ASN A 67 -14.66 -9.66 32.60
C ASN A 67 -15.49 -8.47 33.11
N ALA A 68 -14.85 -7.38 33.52
CA ALA A 68 -15.53 -6.09 33.73
C ALA A 68 -16.19 -5.62 32.42
N VAL A 69 -17.39 -5.06 32.53
CA VAL A 69 -18.10 -4.44 31.40
C VAL A 69 -17.91 -2.93 31.49
N VAL A 70 -17.51 -2.32 30.36
CA VAL A 70 -17.47 -0.87 30.20
C VAL A 70 -18.50 -0.51 29.16
N THR A 71 -19.53 0.21 29.57
CA THR A 71 -20.45 0.84 28.62
C THR A 71 -19.95 2.26 28.40
N VAL A 72 -19.73 2.61 27.13
CA VAL A 72 -19.40 3.97 26.73
C VAL A 72 -20.64 4.56 26.10
N ASP A 73 -21.29 5.45 26.82
CA ASP A 73 -22.34 6.28 26.25
C ASP A 73 -21.70 7.65 25.95
N ALA A 74 -21.20 7.80 24.73
CA ALA A 74 -21.05 9.14 24.21
C ALA A 74 -22.49 9.57 23.91
N THR A 75 -22.99 10.64 24.54
CA THR A 75 -24.25 11.25 24.13
C THR A 75 -24.10 11.74 22.69
N ALA A 76 -24.29 10.81 21.76
CA ALA A 76 -24.35 11.06 20.35
C ALA A 76 -25.71 11.73 20.15
N ASP A 77 -25.70 13.04 20.01
CA ASP A 77 -26.62 13.59 19.03
C ASP A 77 -26.25 12.92 17.69
N ASP A 78 -27.19 12.35 16.96
CA ASP A 78 -26.90 11.58 15.73
C ASP A 78 -26.32 12.46 14.59
N GLY A 79 -26.09 13.76 14.86
CA GLY A 79 -25.48 14.73 13.97
C GLY A 79 -23.95 14.75 14.04
N PHE A 80 -23.33 15.27 12.98
CA PHE A 80 -21.88 15.42 12.88
C PHE A 80 -21.23 16.18 14.07
N ASP A 81 -21.94 17.18 14.61
CA ASP A 81 -21.45 18.07 15.68
C ASP A 81 -21.43 17.40 17.07
N ALA A 82 -21.80 16.13 17.16
CA ALA A 82 -21.58 15.30 18.34
C ALA A 82 -20.10 14.94 18.49
N LYS A 83 -19.28 15.94 18.79
CA LYS A 83 -18.17 15.69 19.70
C LYS A 83 -18.82 15.10 20.95
N PRO A 84 -18.32 13.96 21.49
CA PRO A 84 -18.73 13.52 22.81
C PRO A 84 -18.42 14.68 23.77
N GLN A 85 -19.40 15.53 24.07
CA GLN A 85 -19.22 16.64 25.01
C GLN A 85 -19.00 16.09 26.42
N THR A 86 -19.36 14.82 26.59
CA THR A 86 -19.22 14.08 27.83
C THR A 86 -19.10 12.61 27.48
N LEU A 87 -18.07 11.95 28.01
CA LEU A 87 -17.93 10.49 27.90
C LEU A 87 -18.53 9.87 29.15
N ARG A 88 -19.69 9.23 29.03
CA ARG A 88 -20.24 8.44 30.14
C ARG A 88 -19.57 7.08 30.15
N LEU A 89 -19.02 6.73 31.31
CA LEU A 89 -18.40 5.44 31.59
C LEU A 89 -19.22 4.76 32.67
N GLU A 90 -19.83 3.62 32.32
CA GLU A 90 -20.48 2.75 33.29
C GLU A 90 -19.67 1.47 33.43
N LEU A 91 -19.24 1.21 34.66
CA LEU A 91 -18.35 0.11 34.98
C LEU A 91 -19.11 -0.88 35.85
N ALA A 92 -19.31 -2.09 35.36
CA ALA A 92 -20.08 -3.12 36.06
C ALA A 92 -19.26 -4.42 36.26
N PRO A 93 -19.53 -5.18 37.34
CA PRO A 93 -19.00 -6.54 37.49
C PRO A 93 -19.54 -7.46 36.37
N PRO A 94 -18.82 -8.54 36.02
CA PRO A 94 -19.27 -9.49 34.98
C PRO A 94 -20.65 -10.08 35.26
N PRO A 95 -21.42 -10.43 34.20
CA PRO A 95 -22.63 -11.23 34.35
C PRO A 95 -22.35 -12.58 35.03
N PRO A 96 -23.31 -13.14 35.79
CA PRO A 96 -23.15 -14.46 36.43
C PRO A 96 -22.77 -15.54 35.41
N GLY A 97 -21.74 -16.35 35.70
CA GLY A 97 -21.32 -17.49 34.86
C GLY A 97 -20.19 -17.20 33.86
N LYS A 98 -19.79 -15.94 33.65
CA LYS A 98 -18.60 -15.56 32.84
C LYS A 98 -17.48 -15.05 33.76
N LYS A 99 -16.83 -15.92 34.54
CA LYS A 99 -15.57 -15.59 35.24
C LYS A 99 -14.41 -16.36 34.60
N ILE A 100 -13.40 -15.64 34.10
CA ILE A 100 -12.13 -16.25 33.67
C ILE A 100 -11.19 -16.30 34.89
N PRO A 101 -10.61 -17.45 35.27
CA PRO A 101 -9.69 -17.54 36.39
C PRO A 101 -8.39 -16.74 36.15
N GLY A 102 -7.92 -16.01 37.16
CA GLY A 102 -6.52 -15.53 37.23
C GLY A 102 -6.25 -14.04 37.00
N LYS A 103 -7.26 -13.18 36.76
CA LYS A 103 -7.08 -11.71 36.75
C LYS A 103 -8.24 -10.99 37.45
N PRO A 104 -7.99 -10.10 38.43
CA PRO A 104 -9.05 -9.32 39.06
C PRO A 104 -9.72 -8.37 38.06
N PRO A 105 -11.04 -8.10 38.19
CA PRO A 105 -11.75 -7.07 37.45
C PRO A 105 -11.06 -5.71 37.61
N ARG A 106 -10.71 -5.08 36.49
CA ARG A 106 -10.21 -3.70 36.48
C ARG A 106 -10.60 -3.03 35.17
N VAL A 107 -10.78 -1.72 35.21
CA VAL A 107 -11.00 -0.91 34.01
C VAL A 107 -9.96 0.19 33.95
N LEU A 108 -9.37 0.37 32.77
CA LEU A 108 -8.35 1.35 32.52
C LEU A 108 -8.64 2.13 31.23
N VAL A 109 -9.02 3.39 31.37
CA VAL A 109 -9.19 4.35 30.27
C VAL A 109 -7.89 5.13 30.09
N ARG A 110 -7.40 5.35 28.87
CA ARG A 110 -6.10 6.00 28.64
C ARG A 110 -6.11 6.98 27.47
N SER A 111 -5.26 8.00 27.57
CA SER A 111 -5.04 9.02 26.53
C SER A 111 -3.59 9.48 26.44
N VAL A 112 -3.08 9.68 25.23
CA VAL A 112 -1.75 10.25 24.95
C VAL A 112 -1.86 11.76 24.77
N PHE A 113 -1.07 12.53 25.50
CA PHE A 113 -0.99 13.96 25.33
C PHE A 113 -0.39 14.34 23.96
N PRO A 114 -0.77 15.49 23.38
CA PRO A 114 -0.21 15.95 22.12
C PRO A 114 1.31 16.09 22.20
N HIS A 115 2.02 15.61 21.19
CA HIS A 115 3.50 15.58 21.16
C HIS A 115 4.12 16.96 21.42
N GLU A 116 3.53 18.03 20.88
CA GLU A 116 3.95 19.42 21.04
C GLU A 116 3.81 19.97 22.46
N ALA A 117 2.99 19.33 23.30
CA ALA A 117 2.79 19.67 24.70
C ALA A 117 3.74 18.87 25.62
N VAL A 118 4.21 17.70 25.19
CA VAL A 118 5.13 16.85 25.96
C VAL A 118 6.39 17.63 26.33
N GLY A 119 6.84 17.50 27.59
CA GLY A 119 7.97 18.27 28.14
C GLY A 119 7.60 19.66 28.67
N LYS A 120 6.47 20.25 28.26
CA LYS A 120 6.00 21.58 28.71
C LYS A 120 4.95 21.52 29.82
N LEU A 121 4.35 20.35 30.04
CA LEU A 121 3.29 20.15 31.02
C LEU A 121 3.81 20.01 32.46
N ALA A 122 3.18 20.72 33.39
CA ALA A 122 3.29 20.50 34.83
C ALA A 122 2.32 19.41 35.31
N GLY A 123 1.20 19.21 34.62
CA GLY A 123 0.16 18.28 35.04
C GLY A 123 -1.08 18.28 34.15
N ALA A 124 -2.18 17.74 34.68
CA ALA A 124 -3.50 17.76 34.06
C ALA A 124 -4.58 18.10 35.08
N ARG A 125 -5.64 18.76 34.63
CA ARG A 125 -6.88 18.98 35.38
C ARG A 125 -8.02 18.22 34.71
N ILE A 126 -8.84 17.55 35.49
CA ILE A 126 -9.88 16.64 35.02
C ILE A 126 -11.20 17.10 35.64
N GLN A 127 -12.19 17.37 34.80
CA GLN A 127 -13.56 17.60 35.23
C GLN A 127 -14.40 16.38 34.90
N LEU A 128 -15.09 15.83 35.90
CA LEU A 128 -15.98 14.69 35.73
C LEU A 128 -17.18 14.80 36.66
N THR A 129 -18.29 14.19 36.28
CA THR A 129 -19.52 14.10 37.08
C THR A 129 -19.76 12.64 37.46
N ALA A 130 -19.70 12.30 38.75
CA ALA A 130 -19.91 10.93 39.23
C ALA A 130 -21.35 10.72 39.72
N ASP A 131 -21.95 9.57 39.40
CA ASP A 131 -23.33 9.27 39.80
C ASP A 131 -23.43 8.95 41.30
N ALA A 132 -22.36 8.42 41.89
CA ALA A 132 -22.24 8.08 43.30
C ALA A 132 -20.80 8.30 43.81
N PRO A 133 -20.57 8.37 45.14
CA PRO A 133 -19.22 8.43 45.69
C PRO A 133 -18.41 7.17 45.34
N GLY A 134 -17.11 7.32 45.13
CA GLY A 134 -16.21 6.22 44.78
C GLY A 134 -14.76 6.67 44.72
N GLU A 135 -13.87 5.86 44.15
CA GLU A 135 -12.46 6.23 43.96
C GLU A 135 -11.98 5.92 42.54
N ILE A 136 -11.12 6.79 42.03
CA ILE A 136 -10.37 6.56 40.80
C ILE A 136 -8.88 6.73 41.03
N THR A 137 -8.06 5.92 40.38
CA THR A 137 -6.61 6.05 40.39
C THR A 137 -6.13 6.61 39.06
N LEU A 138 -5.50 7.78 39.07
CA LEU A 138 -4.84 8.34 37.90
C LEU A 138 -3.44 7.73 37.77
N GLN A 139 -3.07 7.31 36.57
CA GLN A 139 -1.76 6.77 36.22
C GLN A 139 -1.12 7.63 35.14
N PHE A 140 0.17 7.92 35.25
CA PHE A 140 0.90 8.69 34.25
C PHE A 140 2.01 7.85 33.64
N PHE A 141 2.17 7.96 32.33
CA PHE A 141 3.08 7.11 31.56
C PHE A 141 4.10 7.95 30.80
N GLU A 142 5.26 7.36 30.57
CA GLU A 142 6.25 7.86 29.60
C GLU A 142 6.28 6.97 28.36
N ASP A 143 6.79 7.54 27.27
CA ASP A 143 6.98 6.87 25.99
C ASP A 143 5.70 6.15 25.48
N ALA A 144 4.53 6.60 25.92
CA ALA A 144 3.27 6.09 25.41
C ALA A 144 3.16 6.43 23.93
N LYS A 145 2.82 5.44 23.11
CA LYS A 145 2.60 5.63 21.67
C LYS A 145 1.18 5.23 21.33
N ASP A 146 0.54 6.05 20.51
CA ASP A 146 -0.74 5.77 19.91
C ASP A 146 -0.52 5.45 18.42
N ASN A 147 -0.59 4.16 18.06
CA ASN A 147 -0.39 3.67 16.70
C ASN A 147 -1.63 2.91 16.17
N GLY A 148 -2.83 3.37 16.55
CA GLY A 148 -4.09 2.63 16.36
C GLY A 148 -4.37 1.62 17.49
N SER A 149 -3.35 1.31 18.29
CA SER A 149 -3.46 0.68 19.61
C SER A 149 -2.54 1.42 20.59
N LEU A 150 -2.88 1.47 21.88
CA LEU A 150 -2.08 2.23 22.84
C LEU A 150 -1.00 1.33 23.46
N VAL A 151 0.26 1.53 23.07
CA VAL A 151 1.41 0.81 23.64
C VAL A 151 2.06 1.67 24.73
N LEU A 152 2.16 1.10 25.93
CA LEU A 152 2.73 1.77 27.10
C LEU A 152 4.02 1.07 27.52
N HIS A 153 5.09 1.83 27.71
CA HIS A 153 6.38 1.25 28.12
C HIS A 153 6.53 1.20 29.66
N LYS A 154 6.21 2.26 30.42
CA LYS A 154 6.23 2.26 31.92
C LYS A 154 5.29 3.28 32.57
N THR A 155 4.54 2.87 33.60
CA THR A 155 3.86 3.81 34.53
C THR A 155 4.92 4.50 35.41
N ARG A 156 4.91 5.83 35.45
CA ARG A 156 5.88 6.65 36.20
C ARG A 156 5.39 7.02 37.60
N THR A 157 4.10 7.30 37.73
CA THR A 157 3.46 7.63 39.01
C THR A 157 1.97 7.32 38.95
N GLN A 158 1.35 7.12 40.11
CA GLN A 158 -0.10 6.98 40.24
C GLN A 158 -0.59 7.62 41.54
N SER A 159 -1.81 8.14 41.52
CA SER A 159 -2.44 8.77 42.69
C SER A 159 -3.94 8.47 42.68
N THR A 160 -4.48 8.15 43.87
CA THR A 160 -5.90 7.84 44.04
C THR A 160 -6.64 9.07 44.54
N TYR A 161 -7.81 9.33 43.95
CA TYR A 161 -8.67 10.45 44.26
C TYR A 161 -10.06 9.93 44.62
N ALA A 162 -10.60 10.42 45.72
CA ALA A 162 -11.98 10.19 46.10
C ALA A 162 -12.90 11.05 45.23
N LEU A 163 -14.00 10.46 44.78
CA LEU A 163 -15.08 11.13 44.06
C LEU A 163 -16.27 11.35 44.99
N VAL A 164 -16.91 12.50 44.86
CA VAL A 164 -18.23 12.78 45.43
C VAL A 164 -19.30 12.62 44.36
N ALA A 165 -20.54 12.32 44.77
CA ALA A 165 -21.67 12.35 43.84
C ALA A 165 -21.84 13.78 43.27
N GLY A 166 -22.06 13.88 41.96
CA GLY A 166 -22.09 15.15 41.22
C GLY A 166 -20.72 15.55 40.64
N LYS A 167 -20.52 16.86 40.45
CA LYS A 167 -19.31 17.40 39.78
C LYS A 167 -18.07 17.27 40.66
N ASN A 168 -16.99 16.81 40.05
CA ASN A 168 -15.66 16.66 40.62
C ASN A 168 -14.65 17.43 39.76
N THR A 169 -13.67 18.06 40.40
CA THR A 169 -12.50 18.66 39.72
C THR A 169 -11.24 18.11 40.35
N ILE A 170 -10.46 17.36 39.57
CA ILE A 170 -9.21 16.75 40.01
C ILE A 170 -8.07 17.47 39.30
N THR A 171 -7.26 18.20 40.06
CA THR A 171 -5.99 18.75 39.58
C THR A 171 -4.87 17.80 40.03
N CYS A 172 -4.05 17.37 39.09
CA CYS A 172 -2.90 16.52 39.37
C CYS A 172 -1.65 17.09 38.72
N LEU A 173 -0.64 17.40 39.54
CA LEU A 173 0.70 17.73 39.06
C LEU A 173 1.55 16.47 39.02
N PHE A 174 2.43 16.37 38.02
CA PHE A 174 3.28 15.19 37.84
C PHE A 174 4.21 14.95 39.03
N THR A 175 4.59 16.00 39.77
CA THR A 175 5.40 15.88 40.98
C THR A 175 4.64 15.51 42.24
N ASP A 176 3.29 15.54 42.26
CA ASP A 176 2.50 15.32 43.48
C ASP A 176 2.70 13.91 44.08
N GLY A 177 3.12 12.94 43.26
CA GLY A 177 3.50 11.59 43.68
C GLY A 177 4.98 11.39 44.01
N GLY A 178 5.78 12.45 44.18
CA GLY A 178 7.22 12.37 44.46
C GLY A 178 8.10 12.08 43.24
N LEU A 179 7.57 12.27 42.03
CA LEU A 179 8.32 12.11 40.78
C LEU A 179 9.29 13.27 40.59
N ASP A 180 10.55 12.99 40.22
CA ASP A 180 11.53 14.05 39.95
C ASP A 180 11.21 14.82 38.64
N ALA A 181 11.68 16.06 38.58
CA ALA A 181 11.38 16.98 37.47
C ALA A 181 11.86 16.49 36.10
N ALA A 182 12.94 15.71 36.03
CA ALA A 182 13.47 15.17 34.78
C ALA A 182 12.58 14.05 34.23
N LYS A 183 12.02 13.21 35.11
CA LYS A 183 11.03 12.19 34.75
C LYS A 183 9.66 12.79 34.46
N ALA A 184 9.26 13.83 35.17
CA ALA A 184 8.00 14.54 34.91
C ALA A 184 7.92 15.11 33.48
N ARG A 185 9.06 15.56 32.92
CA ARG A 185 9.14 16.03 31.52
C ARG A 185 8.92 14.94 30.47
N LYS A 186 9.08 13.67 30.83
CA LYS A 186 8.89 12.53 29.91
C LYS A 186 7.45 12.01 29.89
N ILE A 187 6.59 12.52 30.77
CA ILE A 187 5.19 12.11 30.79
C ILE A 187 4.51 12.58 29.52
N ASN A 188 3.89 11.64 28.82
CA ASN A 188 3.17 11.89 27.58
C ASN A 188 1.80 11.19 27.53
N ALA A 189 1.33 10.57 28.62
CA ALA A 189 -0.01 10.01 28.68
C ALA A 189 -0.56 9.92 30.10
N ILE A 190 -1.89 9.84 30.18
CA ILE A 190 -2.69 9.65 31.40
C ILE A 190 -3.58 8.41 31.27
N GLY A 191 -3.82 7.74 32.39
CA GLY A 191 -4.78 6.65 32.51
C GLY A 191 -5.65 6.77 33.76
N PHE A 192 -6.88 6.28 33.67
CA PHE A 192 -7.87 6.23 34.73
C PHE A 192 -8.11 4.77 35.09
N LEU A 193 -7.61 4.34 36.24
CA LEU A 193 -7.76 2.99 36.76
C LEU A 193 -8.88 2.94 37.80
N VAL A 194 -9.82 2.03 37.61
CA VAL A 194 -10.85 1.68 38.59
C VAL A 194 -10.64 0.23 39.03
N SER A 195 -10.51 0.02 40.34
CA SER A 195 -10.27 -1.30 40.94
C SER A 195 -11.58 -2.06 41.18
N GLU A 196 -11.50 -3.39 41.30
CA GLU A 196 -12.65 -4.27 41.59
C GLU A 196 -13.52 -3.79 42.76
N LYS A 197 -12.90 -3.26 43.83
CA LYS A 197 -13.63 -2.80 45.04
C LYS A 197 -14.54 -1.60 44.79
N GLN A 198 -14.31 -0.87 43.71
CA GLN A 198 -15.04 0.33 43.34
C GLN A 198 -16.12 0.04 42.30
N LEU A 199 -16.31 -1.22 41.87
CA LEU A 199 -17.36 -1.60 40.93
C LEU A 199 -18.67 -1.93 41.67
N PRO A 200 -19.84 -1.46 41.20
CA PRO A 200 -20.03 -0.64 40.01
C PRO A 200 -19.71 0.85 40.25
N LEU A 201 -19.13 1.51 39.24
CA LEU A 201 -18.90 2.96 39.23
C LEU A 201 -19.40 3.55 37.92
N ALA A 202 -20.19 4.61 37.99
CA ALA A 202 -20.64 5.37 36.84
C ALA A 202 -20.20 6.82 36.97
N PHE A 203 -19.52 7.33 35.95
CA PHE A 203 -19.17 8.75 35.87
C PHE A 203 -19.07 9.22 34.43
N SER A 204 -19.25 10.52 34.27
CA SER A 204 -19.22 11.26 33.03
C SER A 204 -17.96 12.11 33.01
N LEU A 205 -17.02 11.85 32.10
CA LEU A 205 -15.82 12.66 31.95
C LEU A 205 -16.15 13.87 31.06
N ASP A 206 -16.13 15.06 31.66
CA ASP A 206 -16.57 16.31 31.04
C ASP A 206 -15.45 16.87 30.13
N HIS A 207 -14.24 17.08 30.67
CA HIS A 207 -13.05 17.41 29.88
C HIS A 207 -11.75 17.26 30.68
N ILE A 208 -10.62 17.23 29.97
CA ILE A 208 -9.27 17.34 30.53
C ILE A 208 -8.65 18.67 30.08
N SER A 209 -8.04 19.40 31.00
CA SER A 209 -7.17 20.53 30.68
C SER A 209 -5.71 20.15 30.92
N LEU A 210 -4.86 20.41 29.93
CA LEU A 210 -3.40 20.34 30.07
C LEU A 210 -2.92 21.55 30.86
N VAL A 211 -2.12 21.30 31.90
CA VAL A 211 -1.55 22.36 32.74
C VAL A 211 -0.09 22.55 32.34
N PHE A 212 0.23 23.69 31.73
CA PHE A 212 1.57 24.04 31.30
C PHE A 212 2.40 24.63 32.45
N ARG A 213 3.72 24.44 32.40
CA ARG A 213 4.65 25.07 33.34
C ARG A 213 4.75 26.59 33.13
N GLU A 214 4.71 27.02 31.87
CA GLU A 214 4.86 28.42 31.46
C GLU A 214 3.62 28.88 30.68
N GLU A 215 3.19 30.13 30.90
CA GLU A 215 2.06 30.71 30.16
C GLU A 215 2.37 30.86 28.65
N SER A 216 3.62 31.16 28.30
CA SER A 216 4.07 31.28 26.90
C SER A 216 3.88 29.98 26.13
N ASP A 217 4.16 28.83 26.75
CA ASP A 217 3.94 27.52 26.16
C ASP A 217 2.44 27.23 25.97
N ALA A 218 1.60 27.57 26.96
CA ALA A 218 0.15 27.43 26.86
C ALA A 218 -0.43 28.30 25.72
N ARG A 219 0.05 29.53 25.57
CA ARG A 219 -0.33 30.44 24.47
C ARG A 219 0.12 29.89 23.11
N THR A 220 1.36 29.40 23.01
CA THR A 220 1.90 28.79 21.78
C THR A 220 1.07 27.57 21.38
N TYR A 221 0.82 26.65 22.29
CA TYR A 221 -0.02 25.47 22.05
C TYR A 221 -1.43 25.85 21.56
N SER A 222 -2.04 26.89 22.14
CA SER A 222 -3.35 27.38 21.72
C SER A 222 -3.32 27.98 20.30
N SER A 223 -2.26 28.71 19.97
CA SER A 223 -2.05 29.28 18.63
C SER A 223 -1.89 28.17 17.60
N ASP A 224 -1.12 27.13 17.91
CA ASP A 224 -0.88 25.98 17.03
C ASP A 224 -2.15 25.15 16.83
N LEU A 225 -2.95 24.93 17.89
CA LEU A 225 -4.26 24.30 17.78
C LEU A 225 -5.21 25.11 16.90
N ARG A 226 -5.27 26.44 17.09
CA ARG A 226 -6.10 27.32 16.28
C ARG A 226 -5.68 27.29 14.81
N SER A 227 -4.38 27.34 14.54
CA SER A 227 -3.83 27.30 13.17
C SER A 227 -4.14 25.98 12.47
N ARG A 228 -3.96 24.84 13.14
CA ARG A 228 -4.34 23.52 12.62
C ARG A 228 -5.85 23.41 12.37
N ARG A 229 -6.68 23.91 13.29
CA ARG A 229 -8.14 23.93 13.09
C ARG A 229 -8.51 24.77 11.85
N ILE A 230 -7.90 25.94 11.67
CA ILE A 230 -8.11 26.76 10.47
C ILE A 230 -7.75 25.98 9.20
N GLN A 231 -6.60 25.31 9.17
CA GLN A 231 -6.17 24.50 8.02
C GLN A 231 -7.17 23.36 7.70
N LYS A 232 -7.72 22.69 8.73
CA LYS A 232 -8.76 21.67 8.56
C LYS A 232 -10.03 22.27 7.94
N LEU A 233 -10.47 23.43 8.45
CA LEU A 233 -11.66 24.13 7.93
C LEU A 233 -11.44 24.64 6.50
N GLU A 234 -10.26 25.16 6.18
CA GLU A 234 -9.88 25.55 4.81
C GLU A 234 -9.91 24.36 3.85
N THR A 235 -9.44 23.20 4.31
CA THR A 235 -9.51 21.95 3.55
C THR A 235 -10.97 21.59 3.25
N MET A 236 -11.85 21.69 4.24
CA MET A 236 -13.28 21.47 4.07
C MET A 236 -13.92 22.41 3.05
N VAL A 237 -13.69 23.72 3.21
CA VAL A 237 -14.19 24.75 2.29
C VAL A 237 -13.72 24.48 0.86
N GLY A 238 -12.45 24.11 0.71
CA GLY A 238 -11.84 23.84 -0.59
C GLY A 238 -12.55 22.70 -1.34
N TRP A 239 -12.76 21.54 -0.70
CA TRP A 239 -13.44 20.44 -1.40
C TRP A 239 -14.95 20.69 -1.54
N LEU A 240 -15.63 21.31 -0.57
CA LEU A 240 -17.05 21.64 -0.68
C LEU A 240 -17.34 22.55 -1.87
N ARG A 241 -16.45 23.53 -2.13
CA ARG A 241 -16.54 24.39 -3.30
C ARG A 241 -16.52 23.59 -4.61
N GLU A 242 -15.56 22.67 -4.76
CA GLU A 242 -15.45 21.81 -5.95
C GLU A 242 -16.64 20.86 -6.09
N ARG A 243 -17.29 20.49 -4.97
CA ARG A 243 -18.52 19.70 -4.95
C ARG A 243 -19.81 20.51 -5.12
N GLY A 244 -19.71 21.79 -5.48
CA GLY A 244 -20.86 22.65 -5.79
C GLY A 244 -21.51 23.33 -4.58
N ALA A 245 -20.78 23.47 -3.46
CA ALA A 245 -21.20 24.23 -2.27
C ALA A 245 -20.21 25.38 -1.96
N PRO A 246 -20.21 26.48 -2.74
CA PRO A 246 -19.29 27.60 -2.56
C PRO A 246 -19.65 28.47 -1.33
N LEU A 247 -19.08 28.14 -0.17
CA LEU A 247 -19.30 28.88 1.06
C LEU A 247 -18.43 30.15 1.15
N GLY A 248 -19.04 31.35 1.07
CA GLY A 248 -18.42 32.65 1.38
C GLY A 248 -17.32 33.16 0.40
N GLY A 249 -17.31 34.47 0.11
CA GLY A 249 -16.50 35.09 -0.95
C GLY A 249 -14.97 35.01 -0.80
N ASN A 250 -14.27 35.08 -1.95
CA ASN A 250 -12.84 34.86 -2.24
C ASN A 250 -11.77 35.65 -1.44
N SER A 251 -12.06 36.30 -0.31
CA SER A 251 -11.08 37.08 0.44
C SER A 251 -10.64 36.38 1.72
N GLY A 252 -9.36 36.49 2.10
CA GLY A 252 -8.78 35.91 3.33
C GLY A 252 -9.44 36.37 4.64
N ALA A 253 -10.33 37.37 4.61
CA ALA A 253 -11.20 37.75 5.73
C ALA A 253 -12.46 36.84 5.88
N GLY A 254 -12.77 36.01 4.88
CA GLY A 254 -13.91 35.10 4.84
C GLY A 254 -13.78 33.89 5.77
N ILE A 255 -12.56 33.41 6.01
CA ILE A 255 -12.30 32.27 6.91
C ILE A 255 -12.60 32.63 8.37
N GLU A 256 -12.44 33.91 8.78
CA GLU A 256 -12.89 34.38 10.10
C GLU A 256 -14.42 34.44 10.22
N ARG A 257 -15.16 34.57 9.11
CA ARG A 257 -16.63 34.45 9.09
C ARG A 257 -17.09 32.99 9.08
N LEU A 258 -16.29 32.07 8.55
CA LEU A 258 -16.52 30.62 8.53
C LEU A 258 -16.17 29.92 9.85
N ARG A 259 -16.02 30.67 10.96
CA ARG A 259 -15.83 30.13 12.33
C ARG A 259 -16.96 29.21 12.81
N ASN A 260 -18.07 29.08 12.07
CA ASN A 260 -19.15 28.16 12.40
C ASN A 260 -18.99 26.84 11.62
N GLU A 261 -18.20 25.93 12.20
CA GLU A 261 -17.98 24.56 11.73
C GLU A 261 -19.28 23.84 11.35
N ALA A 262 -20.37 24.06 12.09
CA ALA A 262 -21.67 23.46 11.78
C ALA A 262 -22.18 23.78 10.37
N LEU A 263 -21.85 24.96 9.82
CA LEU A 263 -22.20 25.35 8.45
C LEU A 263 -21.53 24.44 7.40
N LEU A 264 -20.27 24.05 7.63
CA LEU A 264 -19.53 23.18 6.71
C LEU A 264 -20.18 21.79 6.65
N TRP A 265 -20.64 21.30 7.79
CA TRP A 265 -21.32 20.01 7.90
C TRP A 265 -22.77 20.04 7.40
N ASP A 266 -23.48 21.16 7.60
CA ASP A 266 -24.76 21.40 6.92
C ASP A 266 -24.57 21.38 5.39
N ALA A 267 -23.52 22.04 4.88
CA ALA A 267 -23.20 22.06 3.46
C ALA A 267 -22.84 20.67 2.92
N ALA A 268 -22.01 19.91 3.64
CA ALA A 268 -21.67 18.53 3.30
C ALA A 268 -22.93 17.65 3.20
N HIS A 269 -23.89 17.82 4.12
CA HIS A 269 -25.18 17.12 4.05
C HIS A 269 -25.97 17.47 2.78
N LEU A 270 -26.05 18.75 2.43
CA LEU A 270 -26.76 19.22 1.25
C LEU A 270 -26.09 18.77 -0.06
N VAL A 271 -24.76 18.55 -0.05
CA VAL A 271 -24.05 17.88 -1.15
C VAL A 271 -24.41 16.39 -1.20
N SER A 272 -24.43 15.70 -0.06
CA SER A 272 -24.85 14.29 0.04
C SER A 272 -26.27 14.06 -0.51
N LEU A 273 -27.22 14.91 -0.13
CA LEU A 273 -28.60 14.86 -0.61
C LEU A 273 -28.69 15.00 -2.12
N LYS A 274 -27.86 15.87 -2.73
CA LYS A 274 -27.79 16.01 -4.18
C LYS A 274 -27.37 14.69 -4.85
N GLU A 275 -26.36 13.99 -4.32
CA GLU A 275 -25.93 12.71 -4.87
C GLU A 275 -27.03 11.64 -4.77
N GLN A 276 -27.79 11.62 -3.67
CA GLN A 276 -28.96 10.73 -3.54
C GLN A 276 -30.04 11.06 -4.58
N HIS A 277 -30.39 12.33 -4.72
CA HIS A 277 -31.41 12.80 -5.66
C HIS A 277 -31.02 12.45 -7.10
N ASP A 278 -29.78 12.74 -7.50
CA ASP A 278 -29.27 12.45 -8.85
C ASP A 278 -29.28 10.95 -9.17
N TYR A 279 -28.82 10.11 -8.25
CA TYR A 279 -28.79 8.65 -8.44
C TYR A 279 -30.20 8.08 -8.64
N TRP A 280 -31.11 8.36 -7.69
CA TRP A 280 -32.46 7.81 -7.72
C TRP A 280 -33.31 8.40 -8.84
N GLN A 281 -33.08 9.66 -9.23
CA GLN A 281 -33.70 10.26 -10.40
C GLN A 281 -33.28 9.55 -11.68
N SER A 282 -31.97 9.36 -11.88
CA SER A 282 -31.42 8.64 -13.04
C SER A 282 -31.98 7.22 -13.14
N LEU A 283 -32.05 6.51 -12.01
CA LEU A 283 -32.61 5.17 -11.95
C LEU A 283 -34.11 5.14 -12.24
N ALA A 284 -34.90 6.07 -11.69
CA ALA A 284 -36.33 6.18 -11.97
C ALA A 284 -36.61 6.44 -13.46
N GLN A 285 -35.80 7.30 -14.09
CA GLN A 285 -35.87 7.58 -15.52
C GLN A 285 -35.51 6.35 -16.36
N HIS A 286 -34.43 5.65 -16.01
CA HIS A 286 -34.03 4.42 -16.68
C HIS A 286 -35.08 3.32 -16.56
N ALA A 287 -35.72 3.20 -15.40
CA ALA A 287 -36.84 2.30 -15.15
C ALA A 287 -38.14 2.71 -15.86
N LYS A 288 -38.12 3.78 -16.68
CA LYS A 288 -39.25 4.29 -17.46
C LYS A 288 -40.46 4.68 -16.60
N ILE A 289 -40.22 5.15 -15.37
CA ILE A 289 -41.27 5.81 -14.60
C ILE A 289 -41.67 7.08 -15.37
N SER A 290 -42.98 7.27 -15.60
CA SER A 290 -43.50 8.39 -16.37
C SER A 290 -42.99 9.73 -15.83
N ALA A 291 -42.52 10.64 -16.69
CA ALA A 291 -42.08 11.97 -16.27
C ALA A 291 -43.21 12.79 -15.60
N ASN A 292 -44.48 12.43 -15.84
CA ASN A 292 -45.65 13.04 -15.21
C ASN A 292 -46.03 12.38 -13.86
N ASP A 293 -45.28 11.39 -13.41
CA ASP A 293 -45.50 10.73 -12.13
C ASP A 293 -45.28 11.73 -10.97
N PRO A 294 -46.15 11.78 -9.95
CA PRO A 294 -46.02 12.70 -8.82
C PRO A 294 -44.66 12.66 -8.12
N LEU A 295 -43.93 11.54 -8.22
CA LEU A 295 -42.58 11.40 -7.67
C LEU A 295 -41.59 12.43 -8.23
N PHE A 296 -41.67 12.79 -9.51
CA PHE A 296 -40.75 13.77 -10.11
C PHE A 296 -41.07 15.19 -9.63
N ALA A 297 -42.35 15.52 -9.43
CA ALA A 297 -42.76 16.79 -8.83
C ALA A 297 -42.35 16.90 -7.35
N ALA A 298 -42.47 15.79 -6.60
CA ALA A 298 -41.98 15.71 -5.23
C ALA A 298 -40.46 15.93 -5.17
N LEU A 299 -39.68 15.23 -6.01
CA LEU A 299 -38.23 15.42 -6.11
C LEU A 299 -37.86 16.87 -6.44
N ALA A 300 -38.52 17.49 -7.41
CA ALA A 300 -38.27 18.89 -7.77
C ALA A 300 -38.51 19.84 -6.58
N THR A 301 -39.46 19.51 -5.70
CA THR A 301 -39.72 20.28 -4.46
C THR A 301 -38.60 20.08 -3.43
N LEU A 302 -38.10 18.85 -3.28
CA LEU A 302 -36.97 18.53 -2.41
C LEU A 302 -35.70 19.26 -2.88
N GLU A 303 -35.38 19.19 -4.17
CA GLU A 303 -34.23 19.89 -4.77
C GLU A 303 -34.34 21.40 -4.64
N LYS A 304 -35.53 21.97 -4.86
CA LYS A 304 -35.76 23.41 -4.65
C LYS A 304 -35.49 23.82 -3.19
N THR A 305 -35.92 22.99 -2.24
CA THR A 305 -35.68 23.20 -0.80
C THR A 305 -34.20 23.08 -0.47
N ARG A 306 -33.53 22.04 -0.97
CA ARG A 306 -32.09 21.82 -0.82
C ARG A 306 -31.27 23.02 -1.31
N LEU A 307 -31.56 23.53 -2.52
CA LEU A 307 -30.92 24.71 -3.09
C LEU A 307 -31.23 26.00 -2.32
N ALA A 308 -32.42 26.11 -1.72
CA ALA A 308 -32.77 27.25 -0.87
C ALA A 308 -31.96 27.25 0.44
N GLU A 309 -31.78 26.09 1.07
CA GLU A 309 -30.94 25.95 2.25
C GLU A 309 -29.45 26.17 1.92
N LEU A 310 -28.96 25.65 0.79
CA LEU A 310 -27.57 25.88 0.36
C LEU A 310 -27.27 27.36 0.15
N ARG A 311 -28.15 28.11 -0.53
CA ARG A 311 -28.01 29.57 -0.72
C ARG A 311 -27.97 30.35 0.59
N GLN A 312 -28.68 29.90 1.62
CA GLN A 312 -28.60 30.52 2.95
C GLN A 312 -27.18 30.37 3.55
N LEU A 313 -26.51 29.24 3.31
CA LEU A 313 -25.14 29.00 3.74
C LEU A 313 -24.13 29.84 2.93
N GLU A 314 -24.30 29.93 1.61
CA GLU A 314 -23.41 30.70 0.70
C GLU A 314 -23.39 32.19 1.03
N THR A 315 -24.57 32.75 1.33
CA THR A 315 -24.72 34.18 1.68
C THR A 315 -24.21 34.51 3.08
N GLY A 316 -23.83 33.50 3.88
CA GLY A 316 -23.43 33.69 5.27
C GLY A 316 -24.56 34.23 6.15
N ASN A 317 -25.82 34.04 5.75
CA ASN A 317 -26.98 34.53 6.49
C ASN A 317 -27.18 33.70 7.77
N THR A 318 -26.71 34.22 8.90
CA THR A 318 -26.79 33.56 10.21
C THR A 318 -28.08 33.90 10.98
N SER A 319 -29.15 34.33 10.30
CA SER A 319 -30.44 34.63 10.97
C SER A 319 -31.03 33.43 11.72
N LEU A 320 -30.67 32.20 11.31
CA LEU A 320 -30.99 30.97 12.01
C LEU A 320 -29.84 30.51 12.91
N SER A 321 -30.16 29.97 14.07
CA SER A 321 -29.19 29.25 14.91
C SER A 321 -28.67 27.98 14.19
N SER A 322 -27.49 27.49 14.57
CA SER A 322 -26.96 26.22 14.03
C SER A 322 -27.93 25.05 14.25
N ALA A 323 -28.57 24.99 15.42
CA ALA A 323 -29.59 23.97 15.72
C ALA A 323 -30.80 24.06 14.78
N ALA A 324 -31.34 25.27 14.56
CA ALA A 324 -32.50 25.46 13.68
C ALA A 324 -32.20 25.10 12.22
N ARG A 325 -31.00 25.42 11.72
CA ARG A 325 -30.56 24.98 10.39
C ARG A 325 -30.45 23.46 10.32
N ARG A 326 -29.76 22.84 11.29
CA ARG A 326 -29.61 21.38 11.37
C ARG A 326 -30.98 20.68 11.36
N THR A 327 -31.95 21.16 12.12
CA THR A 327 -33.32 20.61 12.12
C THR A 327 -33.94 20.65 10.72
N ARG A 328 -33.75 21.72 9.95
CA ARG A 328 -34.28 21.82 8.57
C ARG A 328 -33.60 20.85 7.62
N VAL A 329 -32.27 20.75 7.68
CA VAL A 329 -31.51 19.81 6.83
C VAL A 329 -31.88 18.36 7.18
N ASN A 330 -32.01 18.01 8.46
CA ASN A 330 -32.47 16.69 8.90
C ASN A 330 -33.92 16.41 8.45
N ALA A 331 -34.81 17.40 8.51
CA ALA A 331 -36.17 17.27 8.00
C ALA A 331 -36.19 17.03 6.48
N LEU A 332 -35.27 17.65 5.73
CA LEU A 332 -35.10 17.41 4.30
C LEU A 332 -34.56 16.01 4.01
N GLN A 333 -33.65 15.48 4.84
CA GLN A 333 -33.21 14.09 4.76
C GLN A 333 -34.37 13.12 4.97
N ALA A 334 -35.17 13.30 6.03
CA ALA A 334 -36.30 12.43 6.30
C ALA A 334 -37.32 12.41 5.15
N GLN A 335 -37.57 13.56 4.51
CA GLN A 335 -38.42 13.65 3.32
C GLN A 335 -37.80 12.96 2.09
N THR A 336 -36.48 13.07 1.94
CA THR A 336 -35.73 12.37 0.88
C THR A 336 -35.79 10.86 1.08
N ASP A 337 -35.60 10.36 2.30
CA ASP A 337 -35.68 8.94 2.63
C ASP A 337 -37.08 8.40 2.34
N ALA A 338 -38.14 9.12 2.71
CA ALA A 338 -39.53 8.73 2.40
C ALA A 338 -39.79 8.67 0.89
N TRP A 339 -39.19 9.57 0.11
CA TRP A 339 -39.26 9.56 -1.36
C TRP A 339 -38.50 8.36 -1.94
N ILE A 340 -37.29 8.06 -1.44
CA ILE A 340 -36.50 6.88 -1.83
C ILE A 340 -37.25 5.58 -1.49
N ASP A 341 -37.81 5.47 -0.29
CA ASP A 341 -38.59 4.31 0.14
C ASP A 341 -39.78 4.04 -0.80
N THR A 342 -40.38 5.10 -1.34
CA THR A 342 -41.46 4.99 -2.33
C THR A 342 -40.94 4.44 -3.66
N LEU A 343 -39.77 4.88 -4.12
CA LEU A 343 -39.11 4.33 -5.31
C LEU A 343 -38.68 2.87 -5.13
N GLN A 344 -38.05 2.53 -4.00
CA GLN A 344 -37.61 1.17 -3.70
C GLN A 344 -38.78 0.17 -3.67
N LYS A 345 -39.97 0.59 -3.21
CA LYS A 345 -41.19 -0.25 -3.27
C LYS A 345 -41.71 -0.48 -4.69
N ARG A 346 -41.41 0.41 -5.64
CA ARG A 346 -41.84 0.31 -7.05
C ARG A 346 -40.84 -0.41 -7.93
N LEU A 347 -39.57 -0.48 -7.52
CA LEU A 347 -38.48 -1.10 -8.25
C LEU A 347 -38.13 -2.46 -7.64
N THR A 348 -38.17 -3.51 -8.44
CA THR A 348 -37.70 -4.83 -8.00
C THR A 348 -36.22 -4.81 -7.66
N PRO A 349 -35.70 -5.71 -6.79
CA PRO A 349 -34.26 -5.83 -6.56
C PRO A 349 -33.47 -5.97 -7.87
N VAL A 350 -33.99 -6.71 -8.85
CA VAL A 350 -33.35 -6.90 -10.17
C VAL A 350 -33.16 -5.57 -10.92
N GLN A 351 -34.14 -4.68 -10.88
CA GLN A 351 -34.03 -3.36 -11.52
C GLN A 351 -33.03 -2.42 -10.83
N ARG A 352 -32.65 -2.73 -9.59
CA ARG A 352 -31.68 -1.95 -8.81
C ARG A 352 -30.28 -2.57 -8.81
N ARG A 353 -30.08 -3.69 -9.53
CA ARG A 353 -28.80 -4.42 -9.54
C ARG A 353 -27.76 -3.74 -10.42
N TRP A 354 -26.53 -3.68 -9.93
CA TRP A 354 -25.35 -3.46 -10.78
C TRP A 354 -25.23 -4.63 -11.74
N THR A 355 -25.04 -4.34 -13.02
CA THR A 355 -25.02 -5.40 -14.04
C THR A 355 -23.64 -5.53 -14.67
N GLN A 356 -23.32 -6.76 -15.01
CA GLN A 356 -22.22 -7.11 -15.89
C GLN A 356 -22.84 -7.65 -17.17
N ARG A 357 -22.77 -6.89 -18.26
CA ARG A 357 -22.99 -7.47 -19.57
C ARG A 357 -21.68 -8.05 -20.07
N ASP A 358 -21.71 -9.25 -20.65
CA ASP A 358 -20.50 -9.90 -21.17
C ASP A 358 -19.86 -9.09 -22.31
N ASP A 359 -20.65 -8.27 -23.02
CA ASP A 359 -20.21 -7.36 -24.07
C ASP A 359 -19.62 -6.02 -23.56
N SER A 360 -19.73 -5.74 -22.25
CA SER A 360 -19.25 -4.50 -21.65
C SER A 360 -17.83 -4.66 -21.11
N LEU A 361 -16.97 -3.68 -21.40
CA LEU A 361 -15.63 -3.60 -20.79
C LEU A 361 -15.66 -3.01 -19.38
N THR A 362 -16.72 -2.29 -18.99
CA THR A 362 -16.86 -1.67 -17.66
C THR A 362 -17.94 -2.37 -16.83
N PHE A 363 -17.92 -2.17 -15.51
CA PHE A 363 -19.10 -2.42 -14.69
C PHE A 363 -20.22 -1.45 -15.12
N LEU A 364 -21.49 -1.80 -14.88
CA LEU A 364 -22.62 -0.93 -15.22
C LEU A 364 -23.50 -0.65 -14.03
N ARG A 365 -23.95 0.61 -13.96
CA ARG A 365 -24.97 1.06 -13.05
C ARG A 365 -26.34 0.43 -13.30
N PRO A 366 -27.23 0.40 -12.28
CA PRO A 366 -28.61 0.00 -12.49
C PRO A 366 -29.32 0.87 -13.54
N ASP A 367 -28.85 2.10 -13.76
CA ASP A 367 -29.33 3.00 -14.81
C ASP A 367 -28.59 2.85 -16.16
N GLY A 368 -27.73 1.83 -16.29
CA GLY A 368 -26.97 1.50 -17.50
C GLY A 368 -25.72 2.34 -17.74
N GLN A 369 -25.41 3.34 -16.90
CA GLN A 369 -24.19 4.14 -17.07
C GLN A 369 -22.92 3.33 -16.73
N PRO A 370 -21.78 3.59 -17.38
CA PRO A 370 -20.50 2.99 -16.99
C PRO A 370 -20.15 3.27 -15.53
N TYR A 371 -19.62 2.26 -14.85
CA TYR A 371 -19.20 2.33 -13.46
C TYR A 371 -17.75 1.87 -13.31
N ARG A 372 -16.99 2.64 -12.54
CA ARG A 372 -15.74 2.18 -11.93
C ARG A 372 -15.83 2.36 -10.42
N MET A 373 -15.16 1.48 -9.69
CA MET A 373 -15.11 1.55 -8.25
C MET A 373 -14.33 2.79 -7.81
N PHE A 374 -14.92 3.63 -6.96
CA PHE A 374 -14.24 4.69 -6.21
C PHE A 374 -14.81 4.63 -4.80
N ALA A 375 -14.17 3.81 -3.97
CA ALA A 375 -14.82 3.26 -2.79
C ALA A 375 -13.83 2.96 -1.66
N PRO A 376 -13.84 3.69 -0.54
CA PRO A 376 -12.88 3.44 0.51
C PRO A 376 -13.15 2.12 1.23
N TYR A 377 -12.11 1.55 1.83
CA TYR A 377 -12.26 0.47 2.79
C TYR A 377 -13.04 0.94 4.02
N PHE A 378 -14.14 0.24 4.33
CA PHE A 378 -15.13 0.72 5.29
C PHE A 378 -15.01 0.03 6.66
N PHE A 379 -14.27 0.65 7.58
CA PHE A 379 -13.91 0.04 8.87
C PHE A 379 -15.09 -0.24 9.82
N ARG A 380 -16.27 0.36 9.64
CA ARG A 380 -17.44 0.08 10.51
C ARG A 380 -17.74 -1.42 10.57
N ALA A 381 -17.58 -2.13 9.45
CA ALA A 381 -17.89 -3.55 9.34
C ALA A 381 -16.97 -4.51 10.13
N ILE A 382 -15.84 -4.02 10.67
CA ILE A 382 -14.92 -4.85 11.47
C ILE A 382 -15.17 -4.73 12.98
N TYR A 383 -15.87 -3.70 13.44
CA TYR A 383 -16.20 -3.51 14.86
C TYR A 383 -17.45 -4.32 15.24
N LEU A 384 -17.53 -4.77 16.50
CA LEU A 384 -18.74 -5.46 16.98
C LEU A 384 -19.81 -4.43 17.37
N PRO A 385 -21.10 -4.75 17.18
CA PRO A 385 -22.20 -3.96 17.72
C PRO A 385 -22.07 -3.73 19.24
N GLY A 386 -22.39 -2.52 19.71
CA GLY A 386 -22.36 -2.12 21.12
C GLY A 386 -20.96 -1.83 21.69
N THR A 387 -19.94 -1.66 20.84
CA THR A 387 -18.57 -1.36 21.29
C THR A 387 -18.25 0.13 21.38
N GLY A 388 -19.20 1.01 21.02
CA GLY A 388 -19.02 2.46 20.96
C GLY A 388 -18.10 2.92 19.81
N LYS A 389 -17.75 1.98 18.91
CA LYS A 389 -16.92 2.19 17.70
C LYS A 389 -17.69 1.91 16.40
N ASP A 390 -18.94 1.49 16.52
CA ASP A 390 -19.69 0.70 15.53
C ASP A 390 -20.83 1.45 14.83
N GLN A 391 -21.13 2.70 15.19
CA GLN A 391 -22.36 3.35 14.74
C GLN A 391 -22.17 4.87 14.58
N ARG A 392 -22.17 5.38 13.34
CA ARG A 392 -22.67 6.72 13.02
C ARG A 392 -23.44 6.66 11.70
N ALA A 393 -24.72 7.02 11.74
CA ALA A 393 -25.54 7.17 10.53
C ALA A 393 -24.90 8.14 9.51
N TRP A 394 -24.05 9.06 9.99
CA TRP A 394 -23.34 10.03 9.17
C TRP A 394 -22.25 9.48 8.23
N ASP A 395 -21.81 8.23 8.41
CA ASP A 395 -20.77 7.64 7.57
C ASP A 395 -21.11 7.75 6.07
N MET A 396 -22.30 7.27 5.67
CA MET A 396 -22.72 7.27 4.27
C MET A 396 -23.04 8.67 3.75
N HIS A 397 -23.56 9.55 4.61
CA HIS A 397 -23.76 10.95 4.27
C HIS A 397 -22.44 11.59 3.84
N TYR A 398 -21.40 11.39 4.65
CA TYR A 398 -20.09 11.98 4.41
C TYR A 398 -19.39 11.38 3.21
N LEU A 399 -19.40 10.05 3.06
CA LEU A 399 -18.83 9.37 1.89
C LEU A 399 -19.47 9.86 0.58
N ALA A 400 -20.80 9.94 0.53
CA ALA A 400 -21.51 10.49 -0.62
C ALA A 400 -21.14 11.97 -0.86
N ALA A 401 -21.05 12.80 0.20
CA ALA A 401 -20.65 14.20 0.07
C ALA A 401 -19.25 14.37 -0.54
N LEU A 402 -18.31 13.49 -0.16
CA LEU A 402 -16.95 13.43 -0.72
C LEU A 402 -16.93 12.95 -2.18
N GLY A 403 -18.05 12.47 -2.72
CA GLY A 403 -18.18 12.03 -4.11
C GLY A 403 -17.77 10.59 -4.35
N PHE A 404 -17.61 9.78 -3.30
CA PHE A 404 -17.46 8.34 -3.44
C PHE A 404 -18.72 7.73 -4.05
N ASN A 405 -18.55 6.69 -4.86
CA ASN A 405 -19.65 5.98 -5.52
C ASN A 405 -19.78 4.53 -5.04
N GLY A 406 -19.02 4.12 -4.03
CA GLY A 406 -19.11 2.81 -3.43
C GLY A 406 -18.41 2.70 -2.08
N ILE A 407 -18.45 1.49 -1.51
CA ILE A 407 -17.66 1.05 -0.35
C ILE A 407 -17.03 -0.31 -0.62
N ARG A 408 -15.81 -0.51 -0.12
CA ARG A 408 -15.24 -1.85 0.01
C ARG A 408 -15.59 -2.38 1.40
N LEU A 409 -16.42 -3.41 1.44
CA LEU A 409 -17.03 -3.94 2.65
C LEU A 409 -16.30 -5.21 3.12
N PRO A 410 -15.47 -5.13 4.17
CA PRO A 410 -14.85 -6.32 4.74
C PRO A 410 -15.86 -7.15 5.55
N VAL A 411 -15.91 -8.43 5.25
CA VAL A 411 -16.69 -9.45 5.96
C VAL A 411 -15.70 -10.33 6.72
N ILE A 412 -15.54 -10.09 8.02
CA ILE A 412 -14.57 -10.83 8.85
C ILE A 412 -15.04 -12.27 9.02
N TRP A 413 -14.36 -13.24 8.42
CA TRP A 413 -14.83 -14.63 8.40
C TRP A 413 -14.95 -15.23 9.82
N ALA A 414 -14.01 -14.96 10.73
CA ALA A 414 -14.11 -15.42 12.11
C ALA A 414 -15.35 -14.89 12.86
N LYS A 415 -15.88 -13.71 12.48
CA LYS A 415 -17.12 -13.16 13.05
C LYS A 415 -18.34 -13.67 12.31
N LEU A 416 -18.25 -13.80 10.99
CA LEU A 416 -19.31 -14.34 10.17
C LEU A 416 -19.62 -15.78 10.57
N GLU A 417 -18.61 -16.62 10.75
CA GLU A 417 -18.77 -18.06 10.94
C GLU A 417 -17.95 -18.59 12.13
N PRO A 418 -18.30 -18.20 13.37
CA PRO A 418 -17.57 -18.63 14.56
C PRO A 418 -17.67 -20.16 14.77
N VAL A 419 -18.77 -20.76 14.32
CA VAL A 419 -19.00 -22.21 14.30
C VAL A 419 -19.18 -22.65 12.85
N ARG A 420 -18.42 -23.66 12.42
CA ARG A 420 -18.49 -24.19 11.06
C ARG A 420 -19.94 -24.51 10.65
N GLY A 421 -20.37 -24.01 9.51
CA GLY A 421 -21.71 -24.16 8.96
C GLY A 421 -22.73 -23.14 9.48
N GLN A 422 -22.40 -22.30 10.47
CA GLN A 422 -23.36 -21.43 11.14
C GLN A 422 -22.92 -19.97 11.11
N PHE A 423 -23.67 -19.13 10.39
CA PHE A 423 -23.42 -17.71 10.38
C PHE A 423 -23.97 -17.01 11.63
N ASP A 424 -23.21 -16.05 12.17
CA ASP A 424 -23.64 -15.22 13.29
C ASP A 424 -24.73 -14.22 12.84
N ALA A 425 -25.92 -14.35 13.39
CA ALA A 425 -27.07 -13.55 12.99
C ALA A 425 -26.89 -12.05 13.29
N THR A 426 -26.24 -11.71 14.41
CA THR A 426 -26.01 -10.32 14.83
C THR A 426 -25.05 -9.62 13.90
N TYR A 427 -23.96 -10.30 13.53
CA TYR A 427 -22.99 -9.78 12.58
C TYR A 427 -23.59 -9.63 11.17
N LEU A 428 -24.37 -10.61 10.72
CA LEU A 428 -25.09 -10.52 9.45
C LEU A 428 -26.08 -9.35 9.43
N GLU A 429 -26.86 -9.14 10.49
CA GLU A 429 -27.80 -8.03 10.58
C GLU A 429 -27.08 -6.68 10.41
N MET A 430 -25.95 -6.49 11.09
CA MET A 430 -25.12 -5.29 10.92
C MET A 430 -24.63 -5.12 9.48
N LEU A 431 -24.18 -6.19 8.82
CA LEU A 431 -23.75 -6.12 7.41
C LEU A 431 -24.92 -5.71 6.50
N PHE A 432 -26.11 -6.28 6.70
CA PHE A 432 -27.30 -5.89 5.94
C PHE A 432 -27.70 -4.43 6.17
N GLN A 433 -27.59 -3.93 7.41
CA GLN A 433 -27.81 -2.51 7.72
C GLN A 433 -26.85 -1.63 6.90
N ILE A 434 -25.55 -1.92 6.91
CA ILE A 434 -24.55 -1.19 6.12
C ILE A 434 -24.88 -1.24 4.62
N MET A 435 -25.27 -2.41 4.10
CA MET A 435 -25.60 -2.57 2.67
C MET A 435 -26.84 -1.75 2.28
N ASN A 436 -27.87 -1.73 3.12
CA ASN A 436 -29.09 -0.97 2.91
C ASN A 436 -28.86 0.54 3.00
N GLU A 437 -28.04 0.99 3.98
CA GLU A 437 -27.61 2.38 4.09
C GLU A 437 -26.84 2.80 2.82
N ALA A 438 -25.86 2.01 2.38
CA ALA A 438 -25.10 2.28 1.17
C ALA A 438 -26.00 2.38 -0.08
N GLU A 439 -27.02 1.52 -0.20
CA GLU A 439 -27.94 1.55 -1.33
C GLU A 439 -28.74 2.87 -1.38
N ARG A 440 -29.22 3.36 -0.23
CA ARG A 440 -29.94 4.65 -0.17
C ARG A 440 -29.11 5.81 -0.69
N HIS A 441 -27.79 5.70 -0.62
CA HIS A 441 -26.83 6.68 -1.15
C HIS A 441 -26.35 6.39 -2.57
N GLY A 442 -26.87 5.36 -3.25
CA GLY A 442 -26.44 4.97 -4.58
C GLY A 442 -25.01 4.40 -4.62
N LEU A 443 -24.51 3.91 -3.49
CA LEU A 443 -23.17 3.38 -3.34
C LEU A 443 -23.12 1.89 -3.70
N GLY A 444 -22.24 1.53 -4.64
CA GLY A 444 -21.93 0.15 -4.98
C GLY A 444 -21.02 -0.53 -3.95
N ILE A 445 -21.06 -1.86 -3.86
CA ILE A 445 -20.34 -2.62 -2.84
C ILE A 445 -19.38 -3.64 -3.48
N SER A 446 -18.11 -3.59 -3.08
CA SER A 446 -17.18 -4.73 -3.22
C SER A 446 -17.21 -5.53 -1.93
N ILE A 447 -17.48 -6.83 -2.00
CA ILE A 447 -17.49 -7.73 -0.83
C ILE A 447 -16.13 -8.39 -0.71
N ASP A 448 -15.47 -8.24 0.42
CA ASP A 448 -14.20 -8.88 0.74
C ASP A 448 -14.36 -9.86 1.90
N LEU A 449 -14.13 -11.16 1.68
CA LEU A 449 -14.09 -12.15 2.77
C LEU A 449 -12.74 -12.03 3.49
N HIS A 450 -12.73 -11.23 4.55
CA HIS A 450 -11.53 -10.74 5.19
C HIS A 450 -11.12 -11.60 6.39
N TRP A 451 -9.81 -11.66 6.67
CA TRP A 451 -9.24 -12.28 7.86
C TRP A 451 -9.46 -11.42 9.13
N PRO A 452 -9.33 -11.94 10.37
CA PRO A 452 -8.95 -13.30 10.75
C PRO A 452 -9.95 -14.36 10.30
N TYR A 453 -9.44 -15.54 9.95
CA TYR A 453 -10.27 -16.71 9.68
C TYR A 453 -10.67 -17.45 10.97
N PRO A 454 -11.78 -18.21 10.96
CA PRO A 454 -12.23 -18.94 12.15
C PRO A 454 -11.19 -19.93 12.67
N ASP A 455 -11.08 -20.08 13.99
CA ASP A 455 -10.14 -21.02 14.63
C ASP A 455 -10.32 -22.46 14.12
N TRP A 456 -11.55 -22.86 13.81
CA TRP A 456 -11.84 -24.19 13.27
C TRP A 456 -11.28 -24.38 11.85
N PHE A 457 -11.24 -23.32 11.04
CA PHE A 457 -10.66 -23.35 9.70
C PHE A 457 -9.14 -23.38 9.80
N LEU A 458 -8.57 -22.49 10.64
CA LEU A 458 -7.13 -22.39 10.83
C LEU A 458 -6.54 -23.73 11.29
N ARG A 459 -7.20 -24.47 12.21
CA ARG A 459 -6.81 -25.84 12.63
C ARG A 459 -6.56 -26.82 11.49
N GLY A 460 -7.10 -26.55 10.31
CA GLY A 460 -6.94 -27.38 9.12
C GLY A 460 -7.95 -28.50 9.03
N LYS A 461 -7.91 -29.18 7.89
CA LYS A 461 -8.75 -30.33 7.58
C LYS A 461 -8.40 -31.46 8.56
N PRO A 462 -9.39 -32.09 9.22
CA PRO A 462 -9.13 -33.18 10.18
C PRO A 462 -8.27 -34.29 9.57
N GLY A 463 -7.18 -34.66 10.26
CA GLY A 463 -6.19 -35.63 9.79
C GLY A 463 -5.12 -35.08 8.83
N GLN A 464 -5.18 -33.79 8.49
CA GLN A 464 -4.22 -33.08 7.64
C GLN A 464 -3.88 -31.70 8.25
N GLU A 465 -3.77 -31.65 9.58
CA GLU A 465 -3.50 -30.43 10.33
C GLU A 465 -2.15 -29.80 9.94
N PRO A 466 -2.03 -28.46 9.90
CA PRO A 466 -0.77 -27.78 9.62
C PRO A 466 0.32 -28.16 10.63
N VAL A 467 1.55 -28.37 10.16
CA VAL A 467 2.71 -28.75 10.99
C VAL A 467 3.35 -27.56 11.74
N VAL A 468 2.71 -26.38 11.68
CA VAL A 468 3.13 -25.16 12.37
C VAL A 468 2.13 -24.82 13.48
N LYS A 469 2.63 -24.45 14.66
CA LYS A 469 1.76 -23.97 15.74
C LYS A 469 1.16 -22.62 15.32
N GLN A 470 -0.16 -22.54 15.29
CA GLN A 470 -0.95 -21.42 14.72
C GLN A 470 -0.86 -20.08 15.48
N VAL A 471 0.10 -19.93 16.38
CA VAL A 471 0.25 -18.70 17.16
C VAL A 471 0.98 -17.66 16.30
N GLY A 472 0.19 -16.85 15.58
CA GLY A 472 0.60 -15.54 15.07
C GLY A 472 1.08 -15.46 13.62
N ALA A 473 1.56 -16.54 13.00
CA ALA A 473 2.24 -16.46 11.69
C ALA A 473 1.33 -16.64 10.44
N GLU A 474 0.16 -17.27 10.55
CA GLU A 474 -0.59 -17.79 9.39
C GLU A 474 -2.12 -17.53 9.50
N LYS A 475 -2.54 -16.28 9.74
CA LYS A 475 -3.97 -15.94 10.05
C LYS A 475 -4.89 -15.77 8.83
N HIS A 476 -4.36 -15.86 7.61
CA HIS A 476 -5.06 -15.54 6.35
C HIS A 476 -4.70 -16.47 5.18
N ASN A 477 -4.05 -17.62 5.41
CA ASN A 477 -3.86 -18.62 4.34
C ASN A 477 -5.19 -19.37 4.09
N ALA A 478 -5.78 -19.18 2.91
CA ALA A 478 -7.06 -19.81 2.54
C ALA A 478 -6.91 -21.06 1.65
N TRP A 479 -5.69 -21.31 1.15
CA TRP A 479 -5.44 -22.31 0.10
C TRP A 479 -5.47 -23.75 0.61
N HIS A 480 -5.23 -23.95 1.92
CA HIS A 480 -5.03 -25.28 2.49
C HIS A 480 -6.32 -26.08 2.70
N TRP A 481 -7.51 -25.46 2.71
CA TRP A 481 -8.79 -26.17 2.91
C TRP A 481 -9.90 -25.60 2.02
N THR A 482 -9.71 -25.76 0.72
CA THR A 482 -10.58 -25.23 -0.35
C THR A 482 -12.05 -25.60 -0.18
N GLU A 483 -12.36 -26.82 0.29
CA GLU A 483 -13.75 -27.30 0.44
C GLU A 483 -14.52 -26.52 1.50
N ALA A 484 -13.88 -26.15 2.62
CA ALA A 484 -14.51 -25.34 3.65
C ALA A 484 -14.68 -23.88 3.22
N LEU A 485 -13.72 -23.36 2.44
CA LEU A 485 -13.82 -22.02 1.85
C LEU A 485 -14.99 -21.94 0.87
N LEU A 486 -15.12 -22.91 -0.04
CA LEU A 486 -16.22 -22.97 -1.02
C LEU A 486 -17.59 -23.12 -0.36
N ASP A 487 -17.71 -23.89 0.72
CA ASP A 487 -18.95 -23.99 1.50
C ASP A 487 -19.38 -22.64 2.11
N CYS A 488 -18.43 -21.87 2.65
CA CYS A 488 -18.71 -20.54 3.16
C CYS A 488 -19.20 -19.61 2.04
N TRP A 489 -18.52 -19.58 0.90
CA TRP A 489 -18.91 -18.75 -0.25
C TRP A 489 -20.27 -19.12 -0.85
N ASP A 490 -20.63 -20.41 -0.91
CA ASP A 490 -21.96 -20.86 -1.35
C ASP A 490 -23.07 -20.30 -0.42
N ARG A 491 -22.89 -20.47 0.90
CA ARG A 491 -23.83 -19.93 1.91
C ARG A 491 -23.88 -18.41 1.92
N LEU A 492 -22.76 -17.74 1.65
CA LEU A 492 -22.73 -16.29 1.51
C LEU A 492 -23.50 -15.85 0.26
N GLY A 493 -23.37 -16.56 -0.85
CA GLY A 493 -24.16 -16.32 -2.08
C GLY A 493 -25.66 -16.52 -1.86
N GLN A 494 -26.07 -17.49 -1.04
CA GLN A 494 -27.47 -17.69 -0.63
C GLN A 494 -27.97 -16.51 0.21
N THR A 495 -27.19 -16.11 1.22
CA THR A 495 -27.51 -15.00 2.14
C THR A 495 -27.63 -13.66 1.40
N LEU A 496 -26.75 -13.39 0.43
CA LEU A 496 -26.69 -12.12 -0.29
C LEU A 496 -27.48 -12.12 -1.61
N ARG A 497 -28.35 -13.10 -1.84
CA ARG A 497 -29.08 -13.27 -3.11
C ARG A 497 -29.86 -12.02 -3.54
N ASP A 498 -30.50 -11.35 -2.60
CA ASP A 498 -31.42 -10.24 -2.88
C ASP A 498 -30.80 -8.85 -2.69
N VAL A 499 -29.52 -8.75 -2.32
CA VAL A 499 -28.81 -7.48 -2.14
C VAL A 499 -28.53 -6.85 -3.51
N PRO A 500 -29.12 -5.70 -3.86
CA PRO A 500 -29.04 -5.17 -5.22
C PRO A 500 -27.71 -4.46 -5.51
N ASN A 501 -27.10 -3.83 -4.51
CA ASN A 501 -25.96 -2.93 -4.72
C ASN A 501 -24.58 -3.59 -4.67
N ILE A 502 -24.48 -4.92 -4.80
CA ILE A 502 -23.17 -5.61 -4.92
C ILE A 502 -22.66 -5.46 -6.36
N VAL A 503 -21.46 -4.89 -6.50
CA VAL A 503 -20.75 -4.71 -7.78
C VAL A 503 -19.90 -5.95 -8.09
N ALA A 504 -19.14 -6.44 -7.11
CA ALA A 504 -18.22 -7.57 -7.26
C ALA A 504 -17.91 -8.23 -5.91
N PHE A 505 -17.36 -9.44 -5.99
CA PHE A 505 -16.79 -10.18 -4.85
C PHE A 505 -15.28 -10.28 -5.02
N GLU A 506 -14.51 -9.88 -4.01
CA GLU A 506 -13.06 -10.07 -3.99
C GLU A 506 -12.73 -11.51 -3.63
N VAL A 507 -12.07 -12.20 -4.56
CA VAL A 507 -11.78 -13.64 -4.47
C VAL A 507 -10.27 -13.89 -4.59
N PRO A 508 -9.69 -14.87 -3.86
CA PRO A 508 -10.34 -15.74 -2.88
C PRO A 508 -10.59 -15.07 -1.50
N GLY A 509 -10.09 -13.85 -1.28
CA GLY A 509 -10.21 -13.04 -0.07
C GLY A 509 -9.02 -12.08 0.07
N ASN A 510 -8.89 -11.37 1.20
CA ASN A 510 -7.87 -10.33 1.37
C ASN A 510 -6.45 -10.85 1.63
N GLU A 511 -5.48 -10.40 0.85
CA GLU A 511 -4.03 -10.58 1.05
C GLU A 511 -3.53 -12.01 1.31
N ILE A 512 -4.01 -13.00 0.54
CA ILE A 512 -3.85 -14.42 0.87
C ILE A 512 -2.49 -14.97 0.35
N PRO A 513 -1.52 -15.30 1.22
CA PRO A 513 -0.25 -15.90 0.80
C PRO A 513 -0.36 -17.43 0.64
N LEU A 514 0.59 -18.03 -0.09
CA LEU A 514 0.77 -19.50 -0.10
C LEU A 514 1.53 -20.02 1.13
N GLY A 515 2.46 -19.24 1.67
CA GLY A 515 3.19 -19.56 2.91
C GLY A 515 3.86 -18.33 3.53
N ARG A 516 3.98 -18.28 4.86
CA ARG A 516 4.51 -17.12 5.60
C ARG A 516 5.72 -17.38 6.49
N GLY A 517 6.37 -18.51 6.32
CA GLY A 517 7.60 -18.81 7.05
C GLY A 517 8.49 -19.83 6.36
N ALA A 518 9.58 -20.21 7.03
CA ALA A 518 10.63 -21.07 6.47
C ALA A 518 10.16 -22.47 6.01
N LYS A 519 8.94 -22.89 6.35
CA LYS A 519 8.34 -24.13 5.82
C LYS A 519 7.57 -23.93 4.51
N GLY A 520 7.27 -22.70 4.11
CA GLY A 520 6.45 -22.41 2.92
C GLY A 520 5.17 -23.25 2.88
N ILE A 521 4.84 -23.81 1.71
CA ILE A 521 3.69 -24.70 1.56
C ILE A 521 3.83 -26.04 2.31
N THR A 522 5.05 -26.47 2.68
CA THR A 522 5.27 -27.70 3.47
C THR A 522 4.75 -27.58 4.91
N ALA A 523 4.37 -26.37 5.34
CA ALA A 523 3.60 -26.17 6.55
C ALA A 523 2.20 -26.82 6.50
N TYR A 524 1.69 -27.10 5.29
CA TYR A 524 0.32 -27.57 5.05
C TYR A 524 0.32 -28.88 4.25
N PRO A 525 0.00 -30.03 4.88
CA PRO A 525 -0.04 -31.32 4.20
C PRO A 525 -0.93 -31.33 2.95
N THR A 526 -2.06 -30.63 3.00
CA THR A 526 -3.00 -30.49 1.86
C THR A 526 -2.41 -29.72 0.68
N LEU A 527 -1.54 -28.74 0.91
CA LEU A 527 -0.87 -28.02 -0.18
C LEU A 527 0.24 -28.87 -0.82
N VAL A 528 0.97 -29.66 -0.02
CA VAL A 528 1.94 -30.63 -0.55
C VAL A 528 1.25 -31.71 -1.38
N GLU A 529 0.09 -32.18 -0.95
CA GLU A 529 -0.75 -33.10 -1.73
C GLU A 529 -1.19 -32.47 -3.05
N LYS A 530 -1.71 -31.23 -3.04
CA LYS A 530 -2.10 -30.50 -4.26
C LYS A 530 -0.92 -30.29 -5.21
N TRP A 531 0.27 -29.98 -4.70
CA TRP A 531 1.50 -29.86 -5.50
C TRP A 531 1.86 -31.19 -6.20
N ASN A 532 1.90 -32.30 -5.45
CA ASN A 532 2.24 -33.61 -5.98
C ASN A 532 1.18 -34.12 -6.98
N ALA A 533 -0.10 -33.93 -6.68
CA ALA A 533 -1.21 -34.27 -7.57
C ALA A 533 -1.16 -33.45 -8.88
N TRP A 534 -0.78 -32.18 -8.79
CA TRP A 534 -0.58 -31.35 -9.96
C TRP A 534 0.59 -31.83 -10.81
N LEU A 535 1.76 -32.14 -10.21
CA LEU A 535 2.90 -32.71 -10.95
C LEU A 535 2.51 -33.99 -11.70
N LYS A 536 1.81 -34.90 -11.01
CA LYS A 536 1.31 -36.14 -11.61
C LYS A 536 0.42 -35.86 -12.83
N THR A 537 -0.46 -34.87 -12.73
CA THR A 537 -1.39 -34.51 -13.82
C THR A 537 -0.67 -33.79 -14.96
N HIS A 538 0.16 -32.79 -14.63
CA HIS A 538 0.91 -31.97 -15.58
C HIS A 538 1.83 -32.82 -16.47
N TYR A 539 2.45 -33.83 -15.89
CA TYR A 539 3.35 -34.76 -16.59
C TYR A 539 2.63 -36.03 -17.08
N ASN A 540 1.31 -36.01 -17.23
CA ASN A 540 0.52 -37.13 -17.78
C ASN A 540 0.76 -38.48 -17.08
N ASN A 541 0.98 -38.45 -15.76
CA ASN A 541 1.33 -39.60 -14.93
C ASN A 541 2.64 -40.31 -15.36
N ASP A 542 3.54 -39.61 -16.06
CA ASP A 542 4.84 -40.12 -16.48
C ASP A 542 5.98 -39.49 -15.67
N ARG A 543 6.49 -40.26 -14.70
CA ARG A 543 7.61 -39.84 -13.84
C ARG A 543 8.91 -39.62 -14.61
N ALA A 544 9.11 -40.32 -15.74
CA ALA A 544 10.32 -40.19 -16.53
C ALA A 544 10.36 -38.82 -17.22
N THR A 545 9.22 -38.33 -17.70
CA THR A 545 9.13 -36.98 -18.28
C THR A 545 9.41 -35.89 -17.23
N LEU A 546 8.87 -36.01 -16.00
CA LEU A 546 9.22 -35.10 -14.89
C LEU A 546 10.72 -35.13 -14.58
N ALA A 547 11.29 -36.34 -14.44
CA ALA A 547 12.71 -36.49 -14.14
C ALA A 547 13.60 -35.85 -15.22
N ALA A 548 13.25 -36.05 -16.50
CA ALA A 548 13.96 -35.44 -17.62
C ALA A 548 13.87 -33.91 -17.62
N ALA A 549 12.71 -33.33 -17.30
CA ALA A 549 12.54 -31.88 -17.20
C ALA A 549 13.45 -31.25 -16.14
N TRP A 550 13.64 -31.93 -15.00
CA TRP A 550 14.44 -31.42 -13.88
C TRP A 550 15.93 -31.80 -13.94
N SER A 551 16.33 -32.81 -14.71
CA SER A 551 17.72 -33.28 -14.78
C SER A 551 18.58 -32.56 -15.82
N GLN A 552 17.98 -31.71 -16.67
CA GLN A 552 18.66 -31.08 -17.81
C GLN A 552 19.18 -29.66 -17.54
N SER A 553 19.09 -29.19 -16.30
CA SER A 553 19.69 -27.92 -15.88
C SER A 553 21.21 -27.99 -16.00
N THR A 554 21.83 -26.94 -16.54
CA THR A 554 23.29 -26.84 -16.65
C THR A 554 23.90 -26.10 -15.46
N ALA A 555 23.19 -26.02 -14.34
CA ALA A 555 23.64 -25.39 -13.11
C ALA A 555 24.73 -26.20 -12.37
N PRO A 556 25.65 -25.55 -11.64
CA PRO A 556 26.64 -26.24 -10.80
C PRO A 556 26.03 -27.24 -9.80
N ASN A 557 24.83 -26.94 -9.28
CA ASN A 557 24.10 -27.79 -8.33
C ASN A 557 22.99 -28.64 -8.95
N ALA A 558 22.96 -28.82 -10.28
CA ALA A 558 21.86 -29.48 -10.98
C ALA A 558 21.47 -30.88 -10.44
N ALA A 559 22.42 -31.61 -9.87
CA ALA A 559 22.16 -32.93 -9.27
C ALA A 559 21.21 -32.87 -8.06
N SER A 560 21.25 -31.81 -7.24
CA SER A 560 20.36 -31.67 -6.09
C SER A 560 18.96 -31.20 -6.49
N HIS A 561 18.82 -30.55 -7.66
CA HIS A 561 17.54 -30.08 -8.17
C HIS A 561 16.72 -31.16 -8.89
N ALA A 562 17.40 -32.21 -9.40
CA ALA A 562 16.78 -33.34 -10.08
C ALA A 562 15.75 -34.07 -9.17
N LEU A 563 14.84 -34.83 -9.78
CA LEU A 563 13.90 -35.69 -9.05
C LEU A 563 14.69 -36.80 -8.34
N GLN A 564 14.65 -36.83 -7.01
CA GLN A 564 15.44 -37.76 -6.23
C GLN A 564 14.79 -39.16 -6.17
N PRO A 565 15.57 -40.25 -6.00
CA PRO A 565 15.01 -41.61 -5.92
C PRO A 565 13.97 -41.82 -4.81
N GLY A 566 14.10 -41.08 -3.70
CA GLY A 566 13.17 -41.13 -2.56
C GLY A 566 11.96 -40.21 -2.68
N GLU A 567 11.84 -39.43 -3.76
CA GLU A 567 10.69 -38.57 -3.99
C GLU A 567 9.66 -39.27 -4.88
N ASN A 568 8.37 -39.18 -4.53
CA ASN A 568 7.25 -39.75 -5.25
C ASN A 568 5.98 -38.92 -5.00
N TRP A 569 5.17 -38.72 -6.03
CA TRP A 569 3.92 -38.00 -5.90
C TRP A 569 2.81 -38.83 -5.25
N ASP A 570 2.90 -40.16 -5.27
CA ASP A 570 1.86 -41.04 -4.70
C ASP A 570 1.92 -41.07 -3.16
N ASP A 571 3.06 -40.73 -2.56
CA ASP A 571 3.25 -40.58 -1.11
C ASP A 571 3.53 -39.13 -0.69
N ASN A 572 3.35 -38.17 -1.61
CA ASN A 572 3.50 -36.73 -1.40
C ASN A 572 4.89 -36.29 -0.90
N THR A 573 5.95 -36.96 -1.34
CA THR A 573 7.33 -36.68 -0.90
C THR A 573 8.09 -35.74 -1.82
N ILE A 574 7.58 -35.39 -3.01
CA ILE A 574 8.22 -34.38 -3.88
C ILE A 574 8.04 -33.00 -3.26
N LEU A 575 9.16 -32.32 -2.98
CA LEU A 575 9.17 -31.00 -2.34
C LEU A 575 9.21 -29.84 -3.37
N PRO A 576 8.61 -28.68 -3.05
CA PRO A 576 8.70 -27.46 -3.86
C PRO A 576 10.14 -26.90 -3.91
N PRO A 577 10.42 -25.85 -4.70
CA PRO A 577 11.72 -25.16 -4.67
C PRO A 577 12.10 -24.68 -3.26
N GLY A 578 13.41 -24.67 -2.98
CA GLY A 578 13.99 -24.18 -1.72
C GLY A 578 14.32 -25.25 -0.67
N PHE A 579 14.09 -26.53 -0.99
CA PHE A 579 14.41 -27.67 -0.13
C PHE A 579 15.53 -28.54 -0.72
N GLN A 580 16.20 -28.07 -1.77
CA GLN A 580 17.22 -28.79 -2.53
C GLN A 580 18.66 -28.36 -2.18
N GLY A 581 18.84 -27.63 -1.08
CA GLY A 581 20.17 -27.17 -0.63
C GLY A 581 20.70 -25.94 -1.37
N ASP A 582 19.82 -25.11 -1.94
CA ASP A 582 20.18 -23.82 -2.54
C ASP A 582 20.84 -22.90 -1.50
N ALA A 583 21.91 -22.20 -1.90
CA ALA A 583 22.67 -21.33 -0.98
C ALA A 583 21.84 -20.12 -0.51
N ASN A 584 20.97 -19.61 -1.37
CA ASN A 584 20.02 -18.53 -1.14
C ASN A 584 18.93 -18.56 -2.23
N ALA A 585 17.94 -17.68 -2.13
CA ALA A 585 16.84 -17.64 -3.08
C ALA A 585 17.29 -17.26 -4.51
N ASP A 586 18.30 -16.40 -4.66
CA ASP A 586 18.83 -15.99 -5.97
C ASP A 586 19.42 -17.18 -6.74
N ALA A 587 20.13 -18.07 -6.03
CA ALA A 587 20.61 -19.33 -6.60
C ALA A 587 19.43 -20.19 -7.09
N ALA A 588 18.37 -20.31 -6.28
CA ALA A 588 17.18 -21.05 -6.69
C ALA A 588 16.51 -20.43 -7.93
N TYR A 589 16.36 -19.11 -8.00
CA TYR A 589 15.77 -18.43 -9.16
C TYR A 589 16.59 -18.63 -10.44
N ALA A 590 17.92 -18.68 -10.35
CA ALA A 590 18.80 -18.80 -11.50
C ALA A 590 18.95 -20.24 -12.02
N GLU A 591 18.79 -21.24 -11.14
CA GLU A 591 19.30 -22.60 -11.40
C GLU A 591 18.30 -23.73 -11.17
N ASN A 592 17.27 -23.52 -10.32
CA ASN A 592 16.38 -24.59 -9.89
C ASN A 592 15.16 -24.73 -10.84
N PRO A 593 15.07 -25.81 -11.66
CA PRO A 593 13.94 -26.02 -12.58
C PRO A 593 12.58 -26.15 -11.90
N ARG A 594 12.54 -26.59 -10.62
CA ARG A 594 11.30 -26.71 -9.85
C ARG A 594 10.60 -25.36 -9.64
N PHE A 595 11.36 -24.26 -9.71
CA PHE A 595 10.81 -22.91 -9.58
C PHE A 595 9.79 -22.60 -10.67
N TRP A 596 10.03 -23.05 -11.91
CA TRP A 596 9.09 -22.79 -12.99
C TRP A 596 7.81 -23.61 -12.86
N ASP A 597 7.92 -24.90 -12.54
CA ASP A 597 6.76 -25.74 -12.26
C ASP A 597 5.96 -25.23 -11.06
N PHE A 598 6.62 -24.66 -10.05
CA PHE A 598 5.94 -24.03 -8.91
C PHE A 598 5.11 -22.81 -9.32
N ILE A 599 5.61 -21.98 -10.26
CA ILE A 599 4.85 -20.85 -10.81
C ILE A 599 3.65 -21.33 -11.63
N LEU A 600 3.83 -22.37 -12.47
CA LEU A 600 2.74 -22.97 -13.24
C LEU A 600 1.66 -23.56 -12.34
N TRP A 601 2.05 -24.30 -11.30
CA TRP A 601 1.14 -24.82 -10.29
C TRP A 601 0.38 -23.72 -9.56
N ALA A 602 1.06 -22.65 -9.13
CA ALA A 602 0.42 -21.53 -8.46
C ALA A 602 -0.60 -20.82 -9.37
N ALA A 603 -0.28 -20.69 -10.67
CA ALA A 603 -1.20 -20.15 -11.66
C ALA A 603 -2.47 -21.00 -11.77
N ASP A 604 -2.33 -22.31 -11.98
CA ASP A 604 -3.48 -23.23 -12.09
C ASP A 604 -4.30 -23.27 -10.79
N LEU A 605 -3.64 -23.26 -9.63
CA LEU A 605 -4.30 -23.22 -8.32
C LEU A 605 -5.13 -21.95 -8.13
N GLN A 606 -4.59 -20.78 -8.49
CA GLN A 606 -5.29 -19.50 -8.40
C GLN A 606 -6.50 -19.47 -9.33
N GLU A 607 -6.29 -19.86 -10.58
CA GLU A 607 -7.34 -19.88 -11.59
C GLU A 607 -8.51 -20.76 -11.15
N GLN A 608 -8.20 -22.00 -10.76
CA GLN A 608 -9.20 -22.96 -10.34
C GLN A 608 -9.98 -22.45 -9.14
N LEU A 609 -9.30 -22.03 -8.06
CA LEU A 609 -9.99 -21.63 -6.84
C LEU A 609 -10.85 -20.38 -7.03
N THR A 610 -10.34 -19.37 -7.74
CA THR A 610 -11.12 -18.14 -7.99
C THR A 610 -12.37 -18.43 -8.83
N GLY A 611 -12.25 -19.29 -9.84
CA GLY A 611 -13.39 -19.76 -10.64
C GLY A 611 -14.40 -20.57 -9.83
N ASP A 612 -13.92 -21.52 -9.01
CA ASP A 612 -14.76 -22.38 -8.18
C ASP A 612 -15.56 -21.57 -7.14
N ILE A 613 -14.95 -20.53 -6.54
CA ILE A 613 -15.63 -19.62 -5.62
C ILE A 613 -16.78 -18.89 -6.32
N VAL A 614 -16.53 -18.34 -7.51
CA VAL A 614 -17.58 -17.63 -8.25
C VAL A 614 -18.64 -18.60 -8.75
N ALA A 615 -18.28 -19.83 -9.13
CA ALA A 615 -19.25 -20.88 -9.43
C ALA A 615 -20.14 -21.21 -8.20
N ALA A 616 -19.57 -21.27 -6.99
CA ALA A 616 -20.32 -21.46 -5.76
C ALA A 616 -21.31 -20.31 -5.49
N LEU A 617 -20.87 -19.06 -5.62
CA LEU A 617 -21.74 -17.88 -5.51
C LEU A 617 -22.89 -17.92 -6.54
N ARG A 618 -22.59 -18.32 -7.78
CA ARG A 618 -23.53 -18.31 -8.89
C ARG A 618 -24.64 -19.35 -8.80
N LYS A 619 -24.54 -20.35 -7.90
CA LYS A 619 -25.65 -21.26 -7.59
C LYS A 619 -26.89 -20.52 -7.09
N SER A 620 -26.69 -19.44 -6.33
CA SER A 620 -27.77 -18.62 -5.77
C SER A 620 -27.84 -17.22 -6.38
N ARG A 621 -26.74 -16.72 -6.93
CA ARG A 621 -26.64 -15.38 -7.49
C ARG A 621 -26.01 -15.43 -8.89
N PRO A 622 -26.78 -15.77 -9.94
CA PRO A 622 -26.25 -16.01 -11.29
C PRO A 622 -25.54 -14.81 -11.95
N ASP A 623 -25.66 -13.62 -11.39
CA ASP A 623 -24.99 -12.38 -11.77
C ASP A 623 -23.67 -12.13 -11.01
N ALA A 624 -23.32 -12.98 -10.05
CA ALA A 624 -22.10 -12.83 -9.27
C ALA A 624 -20.84 -12.88 -10.15
N THR A 625 -19.93 -11.98 -9.83
CA THR A 625 -18.67 -11.73 -10.54
C THR A 625 -17.56 -11.58 -9.51
N GLY A 626 -16.41 -12.20 -9.79
CA GLY A 626 -15.21 -12.06 -8.98
C GLY A 626 -14.31 -10.93 -9.48
N VAL A 627 -13.62 -10.26 -8.58
CA VAL A 627 -12.39 -9.51 -8.86
C VAL A 627 -11.28 -10.19 -8.06
N SER A 628 -10.23 -10.63 -8.74
CA SER A 628 -9.19 -11.40 -8.07
C SER A 628 -8.29 -10.51 -7.23
N GLN A 629 -8.11 -10.85 -5.96
CA GLN A 629 -6.82 -10.60 -5.33
C GLN A 629 -5.94 -11.80 -5.63
N TYR A 630 -4.93 -11.59 -6.49
CA TYR A 630 -3.96 -12.62 -6.82
C TYR A 630 -3.26 -13.13 -5.54
N ILE A 631 -2.66 -14.32 -5.61
CA ILE A 631 -1.88 -14.88 -4.50
C ILE A 631 -0.88 -13.82 -4.03
N MET A 632 -0.92 -13.42 -2.77
CA MET A 632 0.03 -12.42 -2.30
C MET A 632 1.40 -13.07 -2.07
N GLY A 633 2.45 -12.44 -2.60
CA GLY A 633 3.81 -12.95 -2.53
C GLY A 633 4.88 -11.86 -2.46
N GLY A 634 6.13 -12.25 -2.66
CA GLY A 634 7.30 -11.40 -2.54
C GLY A 634 7.68 -11.06 -1.09
N ASN A 635 8.72 -10.23 -0.93
CA ASN A 635 9.45 -10.02 0.34
C ASN A 635 8.58 -9.51 1.52
N HIS A 636 7.37 -9.01 1.26
CA HIS A 636 6.51 -8.43 2.29
C HIS A 636 5.55 -9.45 2.92
N LEU A 637 5.07 -10.44 2.17
CA LEU A 637 4.03 -11.38 2.64
C LEU A 637 4.38 -12.86 2.43
N ASP A 638 5.31 -13.20 1.54
CA ASP A 638 5.84 -14.57 1.39
C ASP A 638 7.24 -14.67 2.01
N ARG A 639 7.37 -15.55 2.99
CA ARG A 639 8.64 -15.83 3.69
C ARG A 639 9.06 -17.29 3.56
N SER A 640 8.62 -17.94 2.48
CA SER A 640 9.06 -19.27 2.08
C SER A 640 10.58 -19.27 1.79
N PRO A 641 11.26 -20.43 1.76
CA PRO A 641 12.68 -20.50 1.42
C PRO A 641 13.04 -19.87 0.07
N VAL A 642 12.11 -19.93 -0.89
CA VAL A 642 12.18 -19.27 -2.20
C VAL A 642 10.93 -18.39 -2.34
N PRO A 643 10.97 -17.15 -1.83
CA PRO A 643 9.84 -16.23 -1.95
C PRO A 643 9.47 -15.99 -3.41
N THR A 644 8.19 -16.00 -3.76
CA THR A 644 7.77 -15.86 -5.17
C THR A 644 6.91 -14.62 -5.35
N ASN A 645 7.17 -13.83 -6.39
CA ASN A 645 6.37 -12.67 -6.75
C ASN A 645 5.21 -13.05 -7.70
N PHE A 646 4.04 -13.30 -7.13
CA PHE A 646 2.85 -13.69 -7.87
C PHE A 646 2.11 -12.53 -8.57
N GLN A 647 2.62 -11.29 -8.52
CA GLN A 647 2.14 -10.19 -9.40
C GLN A 647 2.33 -10.49 -10.89
N SER A 648 3.16 -11.49 -11.19
CA SER A 648 3.35 -12.05 -12.53
C SER A 648 2.17 -12.92 -13.00
N LEU A 649 1.20 -13.18 -12.12
CA LEU A 649 0.01 -14.01 -12.36
C LEU A 649 -1.30 -13.21 -12.18
N THR A 650 -1.25 -11.87 -12.16
CA THR A 650 -2.41 -11.01 -11.88
C THR A 650 -3.58 -11.27 -12.83
N THR A 651 -3.32 -11.62 -14.09
CA THR A 651 -4.36 -11.87 -15.10
C THR A 651 -4.77 -13.33 -15.24
N TYR A 652 -4.20 -14.21 -14.42
CA TYR A 652 -4.47 -15.64 -14.46
C TYR A 652 -5.61 -15.99 -13.50
N VAL A 653 -6.84 -15.85 -13.99
CA VAL A 653 -8.08 -15.89 -13.20
C VAL A 653 -9.10 -16.85 -13.80
N GLY A 654 -9.96 -17.42 -12.96
CA GLY A 654 -11.00 -18.37 -13.38
C GLY A 654 -12.19 -17.72 -14.09
N PRO A 655 -13.16 -18.54 -14.56
CA PRO A 655 -14.36 -18.05 -15.24
C PRO A 655 -15.17 -17.06 -14.39
N HIS A 656 -15.68 -15.99 -15.02
CA HIS A 656 -16.42 -14.90 -14.37
C HIS A 656 -15.63 -14.13 -13.29
N VAL A 657 -14.30 -14.22 -13.33
CA VAL A 657 -13.39 -13.44 -12.48
C VAL A 657 -12.61 -12.46 -13.36
N PHE A 658 -12.48 -11.22 -12.90
CA PHE A 658 -11.67 -10.18 -13.53
C PHE A 658 -10.39 -9.94 -12.73
N PRO A 659 -9.27 -9.54 -13.39
CA PRO A 659 -8.03 -9.22 -12.68
C PRO A 659 -8.26 -8.03 -11.75
N GLY A 660 -7.98 -8.18 -10.46
CA GLY A 660 -7.85 -7.06 -9.50
C GLY A 660 -6.39 -6.69 -9.27
N THR A 661 -6.16 -5.47 -8.82
CA THR A 661 -4.82 -5.01 -8.39
C THR A 661 -4.83 -4.69 -6.90
N HIS A 662 -3.66 -4.62 -6.28
CA HIS A 662 -3.54 -4.34 -4.85
C HIS A 662 -2.22 -3.63 -4.56
N TYR A 663 -2.28 -2.40 -4.03
CA TYR A 663 -1.12 -1.49 -3.93
C TYR A 663 -0.38 -1.30 -5.27
N GLY A 664 -1.10 -1.42 -6.40
CA GLY A 664 -0.56 -1.47 -7.77
C GLY A 664 -1.04 -0.33 -8.67
N MET A 665 -1.69 0.70 -8.10
CA MET A 665 -2.33 1.78 -8.85
C MET A 665 -1.37 2.48 -9.83
N GLY A 666 -1.78 2.56 -11.10
CA GLY A 666 -1.06 3.22 -12.19
C GLY A 666 0.22 2.51 -12.65
N GLY A 667 0.58 1.38 -12.04
CA GLY A 667 1.76 0.58 -12.37
C GLY A 667 1.47 -0.54 -13.38
N ASN A 668 2.39 -1.51 -13.48
CA ASN A 668 2.31 -2.61 -14.43
C ASN A 668 1.09 -3.52 -14.19
N GLN A 669 0.71 -3.79 -12.94
CA GLN A 669 -0.51 -4.55 -12.64
C GLN A 669 -1.77 -3.89 -13.21
N ALA A 670 -1.89 -2.57 -13.02
CA ALA A 670 -3.00 -1.79 -13.58
C ALA A 670 -2.99 -1.84 -15.12
N ARG A 671 -1.82 -1.75 -15.76
CA ARG A 671 -1.71 -1.88 -17.23
C ARG A 671 -2.15 -3.26 -17.72
N LYS A 672 -1.75 -4.33 -17.03
CA LYS A 672 -2.16 -5.71 -17.34
C LYS A 672 -3.67 -5.91 -17.22
N ALA A 673 -4.27 -5.39 -16.16
CA ALA A 673 -5.71 -5.45 -15.99
C ALA A 673 -6.45 -4.66 -17.09
N ALA A 674 -6.03 -3.42 -17.35
CA ALA A 674 -6.64 -2.53 -18.33
C ALA A 674 -6.55 -3.07 -19.78
N ALA A 675 -5.49 -3.82 -20.10
CA ALA A 675 -5.33 -4.48 -21.39
C ALA A 675 -6.39 -5.56 -21.66
N LEU A 676 -7.04 -6.08 -20.60
CA LEU A 676 -8.06 -7.14 -20.70
C LEU A 676 -9.47 -6.61 -20.44
N THR A 677 -9.64 -5.72 -19.47
CA THR A 677 -10.95 -5.26 -19.01
C THR A 677 -10.86 -3.97 -18.20
N LEU A 678 -11.94 -3.20 -18.19
CA LEU A 678 -12.13 -2.08 -17.26
C LEU A 678 -13.01 -2.48 -16.06
N LYS A 679 -13.46 -3.73 -15.98
CA LYS A 679 -14.10 -4.35 -14.80
C LYS A 679 -13.06 -4.75 -13.75
N SER A 680 -12.23 -3.79 -13.36
CA SER A 680 -11.12 -4.01 -12.43
C SER A 680 -10.96 -2.80 -11.52
N TYR A 681 -10.40 -3.06 -10.34
CA TYR A 681 -10.00 -2.01 -9.42
C TYR A 681 -8.82 -2.42 -8.55
N ASP A 682 -8.09 -1.41 -8.08
CA ASP A 682 -7.12 -1.58 -7.00
C ASP A 682 -7.85 -1.67 -5.65
N SER A 683 -7.78 -2.81 -4.98
CA SER A 683 -8.61 -3.08 -3.80
C SER A 683 -8.13 -2.39 -2.52
N GLU A 684 -6.86 -1.96 -2.45
CA GLU A 684 -6.34 -1.17 -1.33
C GLU A 684 -5.16 -0.29 -1.76
N GLN A 685 -5.25 1.01 -1.50
CA GLN A 685 -4.13 1.92 -1.69
C GLN A 685 -4.16 3.09 -0.70
N GLN A 686 -2.99 3.39 -0.10
CA GLN A 686 -2.76 4.63 0.65
C GLN A 686 -2.77 5.86 -0.27
N MET A 687 -3.44 6.94 0.16
CA MET A 687 -3.80 8.07 -0.71
C MET A 687 -3.14 9.39 -0.35
N GLU A 688 -2.45 9.50 0.78
CA GLU A 688 -1.73 10.72 1.15
C GLU A 688 -0.77 11.15 0.02
N ASN A 689 -0.98 12.36 -0.51
CA ASN A 689 -0.21 12.93 -1.63
C ASN A 689 -0.24 12.06 -2.92
N GLY A 690 -1.28 11.24 -3.08
CA GLY A 690 -1.41 10.26 -4.17
C GLY A 690 -1.95 10.78 -5.51
N GLU A 691 -2.11 12.10 -5.71
CA GLU A 691 -2.83 12.66 -6.86
C GLU A 691 -2.29 12.17 -8.22
N ALA A 692 -0.98 12.16 -8.42
CA ALA A 692 -0.36 11.69 -9.67
C ALA A 692 -0.60 10.19 -9.92
N ARG A 693 -0.72 9.39 -8.85
CA ARG A 693 -1.06 7.96 -8.94
C ARG A 693 -2.53 7.78 -9.34
N VAL A 694 -3.43 8.54 -8.72
CA VAL A 694 -4.86 8.59 -9.09
C VAL A 694 -5.02 8.96 -10.55
N ARG A 695 -4.32 10.00 -11.03
CA ARG A 695 -4.39 10.42 -12.45
C ARG A 695 -4.01 9.29 -13.39
N ARG A 696 -2.82 8.70 -13.21
CA ARG A 696 -2.35 7.57 -14.03
C ARG A 696 -3.30 6.38 -14.02
N HIS A 697 -3.91 6.07 -12.88
CA HIS A 697 -4.81 4.91 -12.77
C HIS A 697 -6.18 5.15 -13.40
N VAL A 698 -6.75 6.34 -13.22
CA VAL A 698 -8.04 6.71 -13.81
C VAL A 698 -7.92 6.87 -15.33
N GLU A 699 -6.77 7.33 -15.84
CA GLU A 699 -6.46 7.38 -17.27
C GLU A 699 -6.39 5.98 -17.91
N LEU A 700 -6.07 4.94 -17.15
CA LEU A 700 -6.20 3.54 -17.60
C LEU A 700 -7.66 3.03 -17.60
N GLY A 701 -8.60 3.82 -17.06
CA GLY A 701 -10.03 3.47 -16.99
C GLY A 701 -10.43 2.62 -15.78
N LEU A 702 -9.52 2.36 -14.84
CA LEU A 702 -9.76 1.44 -13.72
C LEU A 702 -10.29 2.15 -12.47
N GLY A 703 -10.99 1.38 -11.61
CA GLY A 703 -11.44 1.84 -10.30
C GLY A 703 -10.39 1.62 -9.20
N PHE A 704 -10.62 2.14 -8.01
CA PHE A 704 -9.72 1.95 -6.88
C PHE A 704 -10.40 2.18 -5.53
N CYS A 705 -9.80 1.62 -4.49
CA CYS A 705 -10.30 1.68 -3.12
C CYS A 705 -9.27 2.34 -2.19
N PRO A 706 -9.48 3.59 -1.76
CA PRO A 706 -8.67 4.22 -0.73
C PRO A 706 -8.64 3.42 0.59
N PHE A 707 -7.45 3.17 1.11
CA PHE A 707 -7.27 2.66 2.47
C PHE A 707 -6.92 3.83 3.39
N ALA A 708 -7.77 4.25 4.32
CA ALA A 708 -9.15 3.78 4.55
C ALA A 708 -10.07 4.81 5.23
N PHE A 709 -11.37 4.51 5.28
CA PHE A 709 -12.37 5.31 6.00
C PHE A 709 -12.68 4.69 7.37
N SER A 710 -12.41 5.45 8.44
CA SER A 710 -12.76 5.10 9.81
C SER A 710 -13.25 6.34 10.57
N ALA A 711 -14.29 6.16 11.38
CA ALA A 711 -14.84 7.17 12.27
C ALA A 711 -13.92 7.56 13.44
N ARG A 712 -12.85 6.80 13.70
CA ARG A 712 -11.83 7.11 14.72
C ARG A 712 -10.48 6.59 14.25
N GLY A 713 -9.44 7.43 14.22
CA GLY A 713 -8.08 6.92 14.11
C GLY A 713 -7.03 7.96 13.72
N GLY A 714 -6.01 8.03 14.57
CA GLY A 714 -4.88 8.93 14.45
C GLY A 714 -3.89 8.52 13.35
N GLY A 715 -3.31 9.55 12.75
CA GLY A 715 -1.97 9.55 12.13
C GLY A 715 -1.68 8.50 11.06
N GLY A 716 -1.60 8.94 9.81
CA GLY A 716 -0.83 8.26 8.76
C GLY A 716 -1.56 7.32 7.79
N MET A 717 -2.65 6.63 8.18
CA MET A 717 -3.31 5.64 7.30
C MET A 717 -4.79 5.90 6.95
N LEU A 718 -5.44 6.89 7.54
CA LEU A 718 -6.89 7.11 7.41
C LEU A 718 -7.22 8.40 6.65
N MET A 719 -8.28 8.39 5.84
CA MET A 719 -8.70 9.55 5.05
C MET A 719 -9.05 10.79 5.90
N SER A 720 -9.52 10.56 7.12
CA SER A 720 -9.91 11.59 8.08
C SER A 720 -9.03 11.55 9.32
N ASP A 721 -8.99 12.67 10.04
CA ASP A 721 -8.42 12.70 11.39
C ASP A 721 -9.43 12.22 12.46
N ASP A 722 -9.01 12.25 13.72
CA ASP A 722 -9.82 11.83 14.87
C ASP A 722 -11.11 12.66 15.06
N ASP A 723 -11.17 13.86 14.48
CA ASP A 723 -12.32 14.76 14.51
C ASP A 723 -13.09 14.71 13.17
N TRP A 724 -12.85 13.69 12.33
CA TRP A 724 -13.46 13.45 11.01
C TRP A 724 -13.11 14.42 9.88
N TYR A 725 -12.27 15.43 10.14
CA TYR A 725 -11.86 16.30 9.05
C TYR A 725 -11.03 15.51 8.06
N LEU A 726 -11.36 15.68 6.79
CA LEU A 726 -10.54 15.14 5.71
C LEU A 726 -9.12 15.69 5.85
N LYS A 727 -8.13 14.81 5.79
CA LYS A 727 -6.73 15.22 5.81
C LYS A 727 -6.42 16.09 4.58
N PRO A 728 -5.63 17.18 4.72
CA PRO A 728 -5.20 17.99 3.57
C PRO A 728 -4.53 17.16 2.45
N GLU A 729 -3.76 16.13 2.83
CA GLU A 729 -2.99 15.27 1.93
C GLU A 729 -3.88 14.40 1.01
N VAL A 730 -5.14 14.16 1.38
CA VAL A 730 -6.11 13.37 0.59
C VAL A 730 -7.22 14.23 -0.01
N ALA A 731 -7.18 15.55 0.18
CA ALA A 731 -8.21 16.48 -0.28
C ALA A 731 -8.37 16.54 -1.80
N HIS A 732 -7.40 16.04 -2.57
CA HIS A 732 -7.51 15.92 -4.02
C HIS A 732 -8.59 14.90 -4.45
N LEU A 733 -8.87 13.86 -3.63
CA LEU A 733 -9.89 12.84 -3.94
C LEU A 733 -11.28 13.43 -4.17
N PRO A 734 -11.89 14.17 -3.21
CA PRO A 734 -13.21 14.78 -3.43
C PRO A 734 -13.17 15.88 -4.49
N ARG A 735 -12.07 16.63 -4.63
CA ARG A 735 -11.93 17.66 -5.68
C ARG A 735 -11.97 17.06 -7.09
N MET A 736 -11.43 15.85 -7.24
CA MET A 736 -11.38 15.13 -8.50
C MET A 736 -12.53 14.14 -8.68
N ALA A 737 -13.47 14.02 -7.73
CA ALA A 737 -14.47 12.95 -7.70
C ALA A 737 -15.31 12.85 -8.99
N ASP A 738 -15.75 13.98 -9.57
CA ASP A 738 -16.51 13.95 -10.82
C ASP A 738 -15.66 13.45 -11.99
N TRP A 739 -14.41 13.91 -12.09
CA TRP A 739 -13.48 13.44 -13.10
C TRP A 739 -13.16 11.94 -12.92
N ILE A 740 -12.89 11.49 -11.69
CA ILE A 740 -12.64 10.07 -11.37
C ILE A 740 -13.81 9.21 -11.85
N ARG A 741 -15.06 9.61 -11.57
CA ARG A 741 -16.25 8.82 -11.90
C ARG A 741 -16.59 8.81 -13.39
N THR A 742 -16.24 9.87 -14.13
CA THR A 742 -16.76 10.10 -15.49
C THR A 742 -15.72 10.05 -16.61
N SER A 743 -14.42 10.16 -16.30
CA SER A 743 -13.36 10.25 -17.31
C SER A 743 -12.87 8.88 -17.79
N TRP A 744 -13.39 8.40 -18.92
CA TRP A 744 -13.00 7.12 -19.53
C TRP A 744 -11.88 7.28 -20.58
N PRO A 745 -10.99 6.27 -20.74
CA PRO A 745 -9.94 6.32 -21.76
C PRO A 745 -10.55 6.45 -23.16
N ALA A 746 -10.00 7.37 -23.95
CA ALA A 746 -10.37 7.50 -25.35
C ALA A 746 -9.79 6.35 -26.17
N ALA A 747 -10.49 5.95 -27.24
CA ALA A 747 -9.89 5.08 -28.23
C ALA A 747 -8.63 5.74 -28.84
N PRO A 748 -7.56 4.98 -29.13
CA PRO A 748 -6.42 5.51 -29.86
C PRO A 748 -6.86 6.17 -31.17
N ALA A 749 -6.16 7.23 -31.58
CA ALA A 749 -6.48 7.91 -32.83
C ALA A 749 -6.38 6.94 -34.03
N PRO A 750 -7.21 7.08 -35.08
CA PRO A 750 -7.09 6.25 -36.26
C PRO A 750 -5.67 6.28 -36.84
N GLY A 751 -5.08 5.11 -37.07
CA GLY A 751 -3.70 4.99 -37.57
C GLY A 751 -2.61 5.00 -36.51
N THR A 752 -2.94 5.22 -35.23
CA THR A 752 -2.00 5.02 -34.12
C THR A 752 -1.53 3.56 -34.08
N LYS A 753 -0.22 3.35 -34.16
CA LYS A 753 0.38 2.00 -34.04
C LYS A 753 0.07 1.43 -32.66
N ARG A 754 -0.33 0.16 -32.62
CA ARG A 754 -0.60 -0.61 -31.40
C ARG A 754 0.51 -1.64 -31.17
N VAL A 755 1.10 -1.65 -29.98
CA VAL A 755 2.16 -2.58 -29.61
C VAL A 755 1.75 -3.43 -28.41
N ALA A 756 1.89 -4.75 -28.53
CA ALA A 756 1.76 -5.66 -27.40
C ALA A 756 3.13 -5.83 -26.74
N VAL A 757 3.26 -5.38 -25.50
CA VAL A 757 4.45 -5.64 -24.67
C VAL A 757 4.16 -6.85 -23.80
N ILE A 758 5.02 -7.86 -23.84
CA ILE A 758 4.87 -9.10 -23.08
C ILE A 758 5.93 -9.14 -21.97
N GLU A 759 5.48 -9.09 -20.72
CA GLU A 759 6.32 -9.30 -19.55
C GLU A 759 6.64 -10.79 -19.40
N ASN A 760 7.92 -11.09 -19.19
CA ASN A 760 8.38 -12.44 -18.90
C ASN A 760 7.90 -12.87 -17.50
N THR A 761 6.91 -13.76 -17.45
CA THR A 761 6.28 -14.20 -16.19
C THR A 761 7.29 -14.80 -15.22
N ARG A 762 8.19 -15.66 -15.71
CA ARG A 762 9.17 -16.34 -14.85
C ARG A 762 10.14 -15.35 -14.21
N GLN A 763 10.64 -14.41 -15.00
CA GLN A 763 11.56 -13.39 -14.50
C GLN A 763 10.85 -12.45 -13.52
N ALA A 764 9.63 -12.01 -13.84
CA ALA A 764 8.81 -11.18 -12.96
C ALA A 764 8.45 -11.90 -11.65
N ALA A 765 8.39 -13.23 -11.66
CA ALA A 765 8.11 -14.06 -10.50
C ALA A 765 9.28 -14.19 -9.51
N ALA A 766 10.52 -13.86 -9.89
CA ALA A 766 11.68 -13.89 -9.01
C ALA A 766 11.89 -12.51 -8.33
N PRO A 767 11.59 -12.36 -7.02
CA PRO A 767 11.83 -11.11 -6.31
C PRO A 767 13.31 -10.69 -6.40
N GLY A 768 13.56 -9.42 -6.71
CA GLY A 768 14.92 -8.88 -6.74
C GLY A 768 15.63 -8.99 -8.09
N VAL A 769 15.13 -9.78 -9.03
CA VAL A 769 15.65 -9.79 -10.41
C VAL A 769 15.28 -8.48 -11.13
N LEU A 770 16.21 -7.96 -11.93
CA LEU A 770 16.01 -6.74 -12.73
C LEU A 770 14.74 -6.85 -13.58
N ASN A 771 13.76 -5.98 -13.31
CA ASN A 771 12.63 -5.77 -14.21
C ASN A 771 13.15 -5.03 -15.46
N THR A 772 13.07 -5.67 -16.61
CA THR A 772 13.62 -5.13 -17.85
C THR A 772 12.65 -4.22 -18.61
N LEU A 773 11.39 -4.12 -18.19
CA LEU A 773 10.41 -3.24 -18.84
C LEU A 773 10.78 -1.76 -18.71
N GLY A 774 11.33 -1.35 -17.55
CA GLY A 774 11.75 0.03 -17.31
C GLY A 774 10.72 1.08 -17.76
N ASP A 775 11.20 2.06 -18.53
CA ASP A 775 10.42 3.17 -19.07
C ASP A 775 9.84 2.90 -20.47
N ILE A 776 9.77 1.64 -20.93
CA ILE A 776 9.34 1.30 -22.31
C ILE A 776 8.01 1.97 -22.69
N PHE A 777 7.05 2.03 -21.77
CA PHE A 777 5.75 2.68 -22.02
C PHE A 777 5.85 4.19 -22.19
N SER A 778 6.78 4.84 -21.49
CA SER A 778 7.04 6.28 -21.69
C SER A 778 7.67 6.50 -23.06
N VAL A 779 8.66 5.69 -23.44
CA VAL A 779 9.33 5.79 -24.76
C VAL A 779 8.34 5.54 -25.90
N LEU A 780 7.49 4.51 -25.80
CA LEU A 780 6.47 4.23 -26.82
C LEU A 780 5.46 5.37 -26.95
N ARG A 781 4.98 5.91 -25.82
CA ARG A 781 4.03 7.03 -25.82
C ARG A 781 4.60 8.30 -26.45
N GLU A 782 5.87 8.63 -26.22
CA GLU A 782 6.54 9.78 -26.85
C GLU A 782 6.66 9.66 -28.37
N ASN A 783 6.56 8.44 -28.90
CA ASN A 783 6.56 8.15 -30.32
C ASN A 783 5.14 7.92 -30.87
N GLU A 784 4.12 8.40 -30.16
CA GLU A 784 2.70 8.28 -30.54
C GLU A 784 2.24 6.82 -30.74
N VAL A 785 2.83 5.89 -29.98
CA VAL A 785 2.47 4.47 -29.99
C VAL A 785 1.60 4.15 -28.79
N HIS A 786 0.50 3.45 -29.05
CA HIS A 786 -0.33 2.88 -28.00
C HIS A 786 0.19 1.49 -27.62
N ALA A 787 0.39 1.23 -26.33
CA ALA A 787 0.99 -0.01 -25.86
C ALA A 787 0.21 -0.62 -24.70
N ASP A 788 -0.07 -1.92 -24.82
CA ASP A 788 -0.72 -2.74 -23.80
C ASP A 788 0.28 -3.76 -23.23
N LEU A 789 0.10 -4.14 -21.96
CA LEU A 789 0.98 -5.06 -21.24
C LEU A 789 0.28 -6.40 -20.99
N PHE A 790 0.95 -7.50 -21.32
CA PHE A 790 0.48 -8.86 -21.05
C PHE A 790 1.57 -9.67 -20.34
N GLU A 791 1.18 -10.66 -19.54
CA GLU A 791 2.12 -11.67 -19.03
C GLU A 791 2.33 -12.78 -20.06
N SER A 792 3.55 -13.33 -20.15
CA SER A 792 3.87 -14.41 -21.10
C SER A 792 2.99 -15.64 -20.92
N LEU A 793 2.68 -16.05 -19.68
CA LEU A 793 1.75 -17.17 -19.44
C LEU A 793 0.32 -16.88 -19.93
N ARG A 794 -0.13 -15.63 -19.83
CA ARG A 794 -1.45 -15.22 -20.32
C ARG A 794 -1.52 -15.32 -21.84
N VAL A 795 -0.48 -14.87 -22.55
CA VAL A 795 -0.40 -14.97 -24.02
C VAL A 795 -0.25 -16.40 -24.50
N ILE A 796 0.53 -17.24 -23.80
CA ILE A 796 0.64 -18.68 -24.13
C ILE A 796 -0.74 -19.35 -24.07
N ARG A 797 -1.52 -19.02 -23.04
CA ARG A 797 -2.83 -19.59 -22.81
C ARG A 797 -3.89 -19.08 -23.79
N ASP A 798 -3.84 -17.79 -24.12
CA ASP A 798 -4.79 -17.13 -25.01
C ASP A 798 -4.05 -16.31 -26.09
N PRO A 799 -3.54 -16.99 -27.15
CA PRO A 799 -2.77 -16.34 -28.21
C PRO A 799 -3.57 -15.29 -29.00
N ALA A 800 -4.91 -15.33 -28.91
CA ALA A 800 -5.76 -14.37 -29.62
C ALA A 800 -5.63 -12.96 -29.05
N LEU A 801 -5.18 -12.79 -27.80
CA LEU A 801 -5.04 -11.47 -27.15
C LEU A 801 -4.12 -10.51 -27.89
N ILE A 802 -3.09 -11.03 -28.55
CA ILE A 802 -2.14 -10.23 -29.32
C ILE A 802 -2.54 -10.11 -30.80
N SER A 803 -3.69 -10.68 -31.19
CA SER A 803 -4.21 -10.55 -32.56
C SER A 803 -4.70 -9.13 -32.80
N GLY A 804 -4.18 -8.47 -33.83
CA GLY A 804 -4.56 -7.10 -34.18
C GLY A 804 -3.65 -6.01 -33.63
N TYR A 805 -2.53 -6.38 -33.01
CA TYR A 805 -1.42 -5.45 -32.74
C TYR A 805 -0.50 -5.34 -33.96
N ASP A 806 0.12 -4.18 -34.15
CA ASP A 806 1.03 -3.88 -35.25
C ASP A 806 2.46 -4.37 -34.98
N ALA A 807 2.82 -4.59 -33.72
CA ALA A 807 4.08 -5.23 -33.32
C ALA A 807 3.99 -5.86 -31.92
N VAL A 808 4.91 -6.78 -31.63
CA VAL A 808 5.07 -7.43 -30.33
C VAL A 808 6.49 -7.20 -29.81
N ILE A 809 6.64 -6.90 -28.51
CA ILE A 809 7.93 -6.74 -27.85
C ILE A 809 7.97 -7.63 -26.60
N THR A 810 9.01 -8.45 -26.42
CA THR A 810 9.11 -9.35 -25.26
C THR A 810 10.55 -9.60 -24.82
N ASP A 811 10.77 -9.71 -23.51
CA ASP A 811 12.02 -10.19 -22.92
C ASP A 811 12.12 -11.71 -23.07
N VAL A 812 13.24 -12.21 -23.58
CA VAL A 812 13.49 -13.64 -23.75
C VAL A 812 14.44 -14.25 -22.70
N SER A 813 14.87 -13.48 -21.71
CA SER A 813 15.71 -13.94 -20.61
C SER A 813 14.96 -14.97 -19.76
N TYR A 814 15.43 -16.23 -19.73
CA TYR A 814 14.68 -17.34 -19.10
C TYR A 814 13.26 -17.53 -19.67
N ALA A 815 13.07 -17.26 -20.97
CA ALA A 815 11.76 -17.43 -21.59
C ALA A 815 11.24 -18.86 -21.51
N ASP A 816 9.92 -18.98 -21.44
CA ASP A 816 9.23 -20.22 -21.75
C ASP A 816 9.24 -20.43 -23.27
N ASP A 817 9.81 -21.54 -23.73
CA ASP A 817 9.88 -21.92 -25.15
C ASP A 817 8.49 -21.95 -25.81
N ARG A 818 7.42 -22.24 -25.05
CA ARG A 818 6.04 -22.22 -25.55
C ARG A 818 5.63 -20.85 -26.05
N LEU A 819 6.13 -19.76 -25.48
CA LEU A 819 5.84 -18.40 -25.96
C LEU A 819 6.36 -18.22 -27.39
N LEU A 820 7.59 -18.65 -27.67
CA LEU A 820 8.21 -18.52 -28.99
C LEU A 820 7.48 -19.36 -30.04
N ASP A 821 7.08 -20.57 -29.67
CA ASP A 821 6.21 -21.44 -30.47
C ASP A 821 4.86 -20.76 -30.78
N VAL A 822 4.22 -20.14 -29.77
CA VAL A 822 2.94 -19.43 -29.92
C VAL A 822 3.09 -18.22 -30.83
N LEU A 823 4.11 -17.38 -30.62
CA LEU A 823 4.38 -16.22 -31.46
C LEU A 823 4.63 -16.62 -32.92
N LYS A 824 5.36 -17.72 -33.17
CA LYS A 824 5.60 -18.21 -34.52
C LYS A 824 4.34 -18.72 -35.23
N ARG A 825 3.44 -19.39 -34.50
CA ARG A 825 2.23 -20.00 -35.09
C ARG A 825 1.06 -19.03 -35.21
N HIS A 826 0.89 -18.12 -34.24
CA HIS A 826 -0.33 -17.34 -34.08
C HIS A 826 -0.15 -15.84 -34.30
N ASN A 827 1.07 -15.30 -34.24
CA ASN A 827 1.32 -13.88 -34.49
C ASN A 827 1.84 -13.64 -35.92
N LYS A 828 1.31 -12.60 -36.57
CA LYS A 828 1.72 -12.15 -37.90
C LYS A 828 2.53 -10.85 -37.86
N ALA A 829 2.38 -10.07 -36.80
CA ALA A 829 3.05 -8.80 -36.63
C ALA A 829 4.57 -8.98 -36.41
N PRO A 830 5.39 -7.99 -36.74
CA PRO A 830 6.79 -7.97 -36.34
C PRO A 830 6.99 -8.21 -34.83
N VAL A 831 8.00 -9.00 -34.48
CA VAL A 831 8.35 -9.34 -33.08
C VAL A 831 9.76 -8.85 -32.76
N LEU A 832 9.91 -8.04 -31.72
CA LEU A 832 11.19 -7.70 -31.11
C LEU A 832 11.40 -8.54 -29.86
N LEU A 833 12.38 -9.43 -29.94
CA LEU A 833 12.93 -10.16 -28.80
C LEU A 833 14.07 -9.33 -28.21
N TYR A 834 14.14 -9.19 -26.90
CA TYR A 834 15.30 -8.59 -26.25
C TYR A 834 15.73 -9.39 -25.03
N GLY A 835 16.96 -9.19 -24.56
CA GLY A 835 17.49 -9.91 -23.41
C GLY A 835 18.31 -11.14 -23.77
N ARG A 836 18.49 -12.01 -22.77
CA ARG A 836 19.41 -13.15 -22.81
C ARG A 836 18.83 -14.33 -23.59
N LEU A 837 19.71 -15.12 -24.23
CA LEU A 837 19.32 -16.30 -25.01
C LEU A 837 19.89 -17.62 -24.46
N ASP A 838 20.61 -17.56 -23.35
CA ASP A 838 21.43 -18.66 -22.83
C ASP A 838 20.65 -19.71 -22.03
N ARG A 839 19.57 -19.31 -21.36
CA ARG A 839 18.75 -20.19 -20.52
C ARG A 839 17.25 -20.01 -20.77
N ASP A 840 16.50 -21.11 -20.73
CA ASP A 840 15.03 -21.12 -20.73
C ASP A 840 14.45 -21.07 -19.30
N ALA A 841 13.13 -21.17 -19.21
CA ALA A 841 12.43 -21.15 -17.94
C ALA A 841 12.80 -22.28 -16.96
N TYR A 842 13.29 -23.41 -17.44
CA TYR A 842 13.78 -24.52 -16.62
C TYR A 842 15.30 -24.43 -16.33
N ALA A 843 15.92 -23.28 -16.64
CA ALA A 843 17.37 -23.07 -16.52
C ALA A 843 18.22 -24.04 -17.37
N ARG A 844 17.65 -24.56 -18.47
CA ARG A 844 18.35 -25.39 -19.45
C ARG A 844 18.96 -24.51 -20.53
N SER A 845 20.02 -24.98 -21.18
CA SER A 845 20.77 -24.20 -22.17
C SER A 845 20.93 -24.92 -23.50
N ALA A 846 21.49 -24.22 -24.48
CA ALA A 846 21.75 -24.78 -25.81
C ALA A 846 22.68 -26.00 -25.77
N ALA A 847 23.53 -26.12 -24.74
CA ALA A 847 24.40 -27.28 -24.55
C ALA A 847 23.60 -28.59 -24.35
N THR A 848 22.38 -28.51 -23.84
CA THR A 848 21.47 -29.66 -23.70
C THR A 848 20.39 -29.71 -24.78
N GLY A 849 20.49 -28.85 -25.81
CA GLY A 849 19.49 -28.74 -26.89
C GLY A 849 18.26 -27.89 -26.55
N HIS A 850 18.31 -27.14 -25.44
CA HIS A 850 17.21 -26.31 -24.92
C HIS A 850 17.60 -24.82 -24.88
N GLY A 851 16.74 -23.95 -24.34
CA GLY A 851 17.02 -22.52 -24.27
C GLY A 851 16.47 -21.72 -25.46
N PRO A 852 16.26 -20.40 -25.30
CA PRO A 852 15.74 -19.53 -26.36
C PRO A 852 16.54 -19.62 -27.65
N ALA A 853 17.88 -19.68 -27.59
CA ALA A 853 18.73 -19.83 -28.77
C ALA A 853 18.44 -21.13 -29.55
N ALA A 854 18.36 -22.27 -28.86
CA ALA A 854 18.07 -23.56 -29.50
C ALA A 854 16.65 -23.60 -30.05
N THR A 855 15.68 -23.04 -29.33
CA THR A 855 14.28 -22.92 -29.77
C THR A 855 14.15 -22.07 -31.03
N LEU A 856 14.79 -20.90 -31.07
CA LEU A 856 14.79 -20.03 -32.24
C LEU A 856 15.45 -20.72 -33.45
N ALA A 857 16.56 -21.43 -33.26
CA ALA A 857 17.19 -22.22 -34.32
C ALA A 857 16.27 -23.34 -34.84
N ARG A 858 15.61 -24.09 -33.94
CA ARG A 858 14.63 -25.14 -34.27
C ARG A 858 13.44 -24.59 -35.07
N LEU A 859 12.97 -23.39 -34.73
CA LEU A 859 11.87 -22.71 -35.41
C LEU A 859 12.28 -21.99 -36.70
N GLY A 860 13.58 -22.01 -37.04
CA GLY A 860 14.13 -21.32 -38.20
C GLY A 860 14.06 -19.79 -38.09
N ILE A 861 14.12 -19.27 -36.87
CA ILE A 861 14.09 -17.83 -36.54
C ILE A 861 15.50 -17.41 -36.16
N LEU A 862 16.05 -16.39 -36.84
CA LEU A 862 17.34 -15.73 -36.56
C LEU A 862 18.61 -16.60 -36.67
N PHE A 863 18.59 -17.88 -36.28
CA PHE A 863 19.78 -18.73 -36.11
C PHE A 863 19.81 -19.97 -37.01
N ALA A 864 21.03 -20.41 -37.33
CA ALA A 864 21.28 -21.69 -37.98
C ALA A 864 21.43 -22.83 -36.93
N PRO A 865 21.04 -24.09 -37.24
CA PRO A 865 21.02 -25.18 -36.25
C PRO A 865 22.36 -25.52 -35.57
N ALA A 866 23.50 -25.22 -36.19
CA ALA A 866 24.82 -25.71 -35.77
C ALA A 866 25.64 -24.74 -34.88
N ALA A 867 25.06 -23.64 -34.39
CA ALA A 867 25.87 -22.50 -33.93
C ALA A 867 25.51 -21.90 -32.55
N THR A 868 24.69 -22.58 -31.75
CA THR A 868 24.27 -22.10 -30.42
C THR A 868 25.25 -22.44 -29.29
N ALA A 869 26.35 -23.16 -29.57
CA ALA A 869 27.30 -23.66 -28.58
C ALA A 869 28.29 -22.61 -28.02
N ASN A 870 28.44 -21.45 -28.68
CA ASN A 870 29.39 -20.39 -28.28
C ASN A 870 28.66 -19.08 -27.98
N ILE A 871 27.87 -19.06 -26.91
CA ILE A 871 27.38 -17.82 -26.31
C ILE A 871 28.54 -17.24 -25.49
N LEU A 872 29.09 -16.10 -25.92
CA LEU A 872 30.06 -15.37 -25.12
C LEU A 872 29.28 -14.54 -24.07
N HIS A 873 29.74 -14.55 -22.83
CA HIS A 873 29.17 -13.72 -21.78
C HIS A 873 29.99 -12.45 -21.61
N ALA A 874 29.34 -11.34 -21.33
CA ALA A 874 30.03 -10.18 -20.77
C ALA A 874 30.63 -10.57 -19.42
N GLU A 875 31.96 -10.69 -19.36
CA GLU A 875 32.69 -10.69 -18.08
C GLU A 875 32.58 -9.30 -17.48
N ALA A 876 31.54 -9.09 -16.68
CA ALA A 876 31.48 -7.98 -15.75
C ALA A 876 32.20 -8.45 -14.49
N ASP A 877 33.42 -7.99 -14.28
CA ASP A 877 34.02 -8.10 -12.96
C ASP A 877 33.25 -7.16 -12.02
N SER A 878 32.72 -7.72 -10.94
CA SER A 878 32.03 -6.98 -9.89
C SER A 878 32.76 -7.15 -8.57
N LEU A 879 32.79 -6.07 -7.80
CA LEU A 879 33.31 -6.06 -6.46
C LEU A 879 32.12 -5.92 -5.51
N ASP A 880 31.79 -7.02 -4.84
CA ASP A 880 30.73 -7.03 -3.84
C ASP A 880 31.09 -6.09 -2.67
N LEU A 881 30.19 -5.19 -2.35
CA LEU A 881 30.30 -4.29 -1.21
C LEU A 881 29.36 -4.68 -0.07
N SER A 882 28.60 -5.77 -0.18
CA SER A 882 27.70 -6.25 0.86
C SER A 882 28.44 -6.54 2.18
N GLY A 883 27.68 -6.65 3.27
CA GLY A 883 28.21 -6.87 4.61
C GLY A 883 28.25 -5.59 5.44
N GLN A 884 29.26 -5.45 6.31
CA GLN A 884 29.30 -4.37 7.29
C GLN A 884 29.76 -3.05 6.66
N TRP A 885 28.99 -2.00 6.88
CA TRP A 885 29.29 -0.60 6.58
C TRP A 885 29.30 0.19 7.88
N ASP A 886 30.12 1.25 7.93
CA ASP A 886 30.00 2.23 9.00
C ASP A 886 28.71 3.02 8.80
N TRP A 887 27.95 3.26 9.86
CA TRP A 887 26.66 3.93 9.80
C TRP A 887 26.47 4.93 10.94
N ALA A 888 25.79 6.03 10.68
CA ALA A 888 25.40 6.99 11.72
C ALA A 888 24.10 7.71 11.35
N LEU A 889 23.13 7.75 12.28
CA LEU A 889 21.91 8.53 12.14
C LEU A 889 22.12 9.96 12.64
N VAL A 890 21.78 10.93 11.80
CA VAL A 890 21.82 12.36 12.09
C VAL A 890 20.38 12.90 12.02
N PRO A 891 19.79 13.33 13.14
CA PRO A 891 18.47 13.97 13.14
C PRO A 891 18.50 15.25 12.30
N SER A 892 17.71 15.30 11.23
CA SER A 892 17.64 16.45 10.31
C SER A 892 16.61 17.48 10.80
N PRO A 893 16.85 18.80 10.63
CA PRO A 893 15.93 19.85 11.11
C PRO A 893 14.56 19.95 10.39
N SER A 894 14.28 19.12 9.38
CA SER A 894 12.92 18.77 8.96
C SER A 894 13.01 17.60 7.98
N ALA A 895 12.17 16.57 8.15
CA ALA A 895 12.05 15.50 7.14
C ALA A 895 11.79 16.09 5.74
N ASN A 896 11.04 17.20 5.63
CA ASN A 896 10.65 17.83 4.35
C ASN A 896 11.75 18.64 3.61
N SER A 897 13.02 18.58 4.01
CA SER A 897 14.08 19.30 3.28
C SER A 897 14.44 18.56 1.99
N LYS A 898 14.41 19.26 0.84
CA LYS A 898 14.84 18.74 -0.47
C LYS A 898 16.31 19.01 -0.79
N ASN A 899 17.00 19.75 0.09
CA ASN A 899 18.37 20.14 -0.16
C ASN A 899 19.34 18.99 0.12
N ALA A 900 20.37 18.88 -0.72
CA ALA A 900 21.47 17.95 -0.51
C ALA A 900 22.12 18.19 0.86
N PRO A 901 22.40 17.13 1.63
CA PRO A 901 23.07 17.28 2.91
C PRO A 901 24.51 17.75 2.72
N LYS A 902 25.04 18.50 3.70
CA LYS A 902 26.38 19.08 3.63
C LYS A 902 27.46 18.01 3.78
N TYR A 903 28.43 18.02 2.86
CA TYR A 903 29.64 17.19 2.91
C TYR A 903 30.86 18.02 3.38
N PRO A 904 31.79 17.45 4.16
CA PRO A 904 31.66 16.17 4.85
C PRO A 904 30.72 16.29 6.06
N PRO A 905 30.03 15.21 6.46
CA PRO A 905 29.18 15.23 7.63
C PRO A 905 30.01 15.31 8.93
N SER A 906 29.51 16.05 9.93
CA SER A 906 30.09 16.05 11.27
C SER A 906 29.53 14.90 12.09
N ILE A 907 30.13 13.71 11.95
CA ILE A 907 29.69 12.49 12.64
C ILE A 907 30.69 12.16 13.75
N ALA A 908 30.24 12.28 15.00
CA ALA A 908 31.07 12.01 16.17
C ALA A 908 31.27 10.51 16.44
N ARG A 909 30.34 9.66 15.98
CA ARG A 909 30.39 8.21 16.21
C ARG A 909 29.75 7.44 15.05
N TRP A 910 30.48 6.45 14.55
CA TRP A 910 30.02 5.47 13.58
C TRP A 910 29.70 4.15 14.28
N GLU A 911 28.69 3.44 13.81
CA GLU A 911 28.26 2.12 14.26
C GLU A 911 28.22 1.16 13.07
N PRO A 912 28.63 -0.11 13.21
CA PRO A 912 28.54 -1.04 12.09
C PRO A 912 27.08 -1.41 11.80
N ARG A 913 26.71 -1.41 10.52
CA ARG A 913 25.41 -1.90 10.03
C ARG A 913 25.60 -2.81 8.81
N HIS A 914 24.76 -3.84 8.74
CA HIS A 914 24.74 -4.71 7.58
C HIS A 914 24.02 -4.01 6.42
N VAL A 915 24.63 -4.05 5.24
CA VAL A 915 24.11 -3.54 3.98
C VAL A 915 24.25 -4.67 2.94
N PRO A 916 23.20 -5.07 2.20
CA PRO A 916 21.88 -4.48 2.25
C PRO A 916 21.13 -4.79 3.55
N GLY A 917 20.32 -3.84 4.02
CA GLY A 917 19.50 -3.98 5.22
C GLY A 917 18.79 -2.69 5.60
N PHE A 918 17.69 -2.83 6.35
CA PHE A 918 16.99 -1.73 6.99
C PHE A 918 17.63 -1.37 8.33
N TRP A 919 17.55 -0.09 8.75
CA TRP A 919 18.07 0.36 10.04
C TRP A 919 16.99 0.60 11.11
N GLY A 920 15.72 0.69 10.72
CA GLY A 920 14.56 0.90 11.60
C GLY A 920 14.05 -0.39 12.24
N GLU A 921 14.47 -1.58 11.79
CA GLU A 921 14.13 -2.85 12.44
C GLU A 921 14.88 -3.06 13.76
N ALA A 922 14.31 -2.51 14.83
CA ALA A 922 14.51 -3.03 16.18
C ALA A 922 13.28 -3.83 16.60
N THR A 923 13.40 -5.16 16.47
CA THR A 923 12.60 -6.25 17.09
C THR A 923 11.45 -6.90 16.29
N LEU A 924 11.42 -8.23 16.42
CA LEU A 924 10.56 -9.25 15.78
C LEU A 924 9.04 -9.18 16.13
N LEU A 925 8.55 -8.10 16.72
CA LEU A 925 7.15 -8.01 17.19
C LEU A 925 6.61 -6.57 17.08
N GLY A 926 6.15 -6.19 15.88
CA GLY A 926 5.00 -5.28 15.68
C GLY A 926 4.97 -3.89 16.34
N SER A 927 6.10 -3.35 16.80
CA SER A 927 6.17 -1.96 17.30
C SER A 927 7.18 -1.17 16.49
N LEU A 928 6.75 -0.67 15.34
CA LEU A 928 7.61 0.06 14.42
C LEU A 928 7.93 1.43 15.02
N LYS A 929 9.14 1.59 15.59
CA LYS A 929 9.73 2.91 15.82
C LYS A 929 10.67 3.18 14.66
N TYR A 930 10.11 3.82 13.65
CA TYR A 930 10.84 4.23 12.47
C TYR A 930 11.79 5.38 12.77
N SER A 931 13.06 5.20 12.41
CA SER A 931 14.08 6.25 12.51
C SER A 931 14.09 7.06 11.23
N ILE A 932 13.36 8.18 11.26
CA ILE A 932 13.27 9.20 10.21
C ILE A 932 14.44 10.18 10.33
N GLY A 933 15.01 10.62 9.21
CA GLY A 933 16.14 11.55 9.16
C GLY A 933 17.25 11.11 8.22
N ASP A 934 18.42 11.73 8.35
CA ASP A 934 19.57 11.48 7.49
C ASP A 934 20.47 10.41 8.13
N ALA A 935 20.53 9.25 7.51
CA ALA A 935 21.48 8.19 7.85
C ALA A 935 22.68 8.25 6.91
N TRP A 936 23.88 8.29 7.45
CA TRP A 936 25.11 8.22 6.67
C TRP A 936 25.67 6.82 6.71
N HIS A 937 26.02 6.27 5.56
CA HIS A 937 26.69 4.99 5.37
C HIS A 937 28.08 5.24 4.76
N ARG A 938 29.13 4.65 5.32
CA ARG A 938 30.51 4.76 4.84
C ARG A 938 31.12 3.38 4.62
N LYS A 939 31.81 3.22 3.48
CA LYS A 939 32.55 2.00 3.13
C LYS A 939 33.89 2.35 2.50
N THR A 940 34.92 1.65 2.93
CA THR A 940 36.24 1.67 2.28
C THR A 940 36.36 0.49 1.34
N VAL A 941 36.88 0.73 0.14
CA VAL A 941 36.98 -0.27 -0.92
C VAL A 941 38.31 -0.14 -1.67
N VAL A 942 38.94 -1.26 -2.02
CA VAL A 942 40.11 -1.28 -2.91
C VAL A 942 39.66 -1.71 -4.30
N ILE A 943 39.73 -0.80 -5.27
CA ILE A 943 39.42 -1.11 -6.67
C ILE A 943 40.68 -1.67 -7.32
N PRO A 944 40.67 -2.89 -7.91
CA PRO A 944 41.86 -3.48 -8.51
C PRO A 944 42.47 -2.59 -9.59
N LYS A 945 43.80 -2.48 -9.62
CA LYS A 945 44.51 -1.72 -10.66
C LYS A 945 44.22 -2.25 -12.07
N ALA A 946 43.93 -3.55 -12.21
CA ALA A 946 43.56 -4.18 -13.48
C ALA A 946 42.25 -3.62 -14.09
N TRP A 947 41.45 -2.88 -13.33
CA TRP A 947 40.24 -2.22 -13.83
C TRP A 947 40.47 -0.81 -14.35
N GLU A 948 41.72 -0.30 -14.30
CA GLU A 948 42.09 1.00 -14.82
C GLU A 948 41.71 1.11 -16.31
N GLY A 949 40.98 2.17 -16.67
CA GLY A 949 40.41 2.36 -18.02
C GLY A 949 39.00 1.81 -18.23
N ARG A 950 38.42 1.06 -17.28
CA ARG A 950 37.01 0.64 -17.32
C ARG A 950 36.08 1.74 -16.82
N LYS A 951 34.84 1.78 -17.32
CA LYS A 951 33.78 2.62 -16.74
C LYS A 951 33.19 1.87 -15.56
N LEU A 952 33.37 2.43 -14.36
CA LEU A 952 32.85 1.84 -13.13
C LEU A 952 31.55 2.52 -12.73
N ARG A 953 30.64 1.75 -12.15
CA ARG A 953 29.43 2.25 -11.51
C ARG A 953 29.26 1.63 -10.13
N LEU A 954 28.73 2.43 -9.20
CA LEU A 954 28.20 1.95 -7.94
C LEU A 954 26.74 1.57 -8.15
N GLU A 955 26.41 0.32 -7.84
CA GLU A 955 25.05 -0.22 -7.91
C GLU A 955 24.53 -0.47 -6.50
N MET A 956 23.29 -0.05 -6.22
CA MET A 956 22.55 -0.39 -5.00
C MET A 956 21.13 -0.79 -5.39
N GLY A 957 20.67 -1.99 -5.01
CA GLY A 957 19.40 -2.55 -5.46
C GLY A 957 18.18 -1.70 -5.15
N ALA A 958 18.15 -1.07 -3.96
CA ALA A 958 17.18 -0.06 -3.57
C ALA A 958 17.68 0.68 -2.33
N VAL A 959 17.31 1.96 -2.25
CA VAL A 959 17.58 2.82 -1.09
C VAL A 959 16.27 3.52 -0.73
N ASP A 960 15.92 3.52 0.55
CA ASP A 960 14.68 4.08 1.09
C ASP A 960 14.98 5.29 2.00
N ASP A 961 14.61 6.54 1.67
CA ASP A 961 13.88 7.03 0.48
C ASP A 961 14.82 7.69 -0.55
N PHE A 962 15.46 8.80 -0.16
CA PHE A 962 16.34 9.59 -1.02
C PHE A 962 17.78 9.32 -0.68
N ASP A 963 18.68 9.48 -1.65
CA ASP A 963 20.09 9.30 -1.39
C ASP A 963 20.99 10.27 -2.14
N TRP A 964 22.11 10.59 -1.53
CA TRP A 964 23.23 11.32 -2.14
C TRP A 964 24.50 10.51 -1.94
N VAL A 965 25.27 10.34 -3.02
CA VAL A 965 26.48 9.51 -3.01
C VAL A 965 27.71 10.35 -3.31
N TRP A 966 28.74 10.19 -2.48
CA TRP A 966 30.08 10.72 -2.67
C TRP A 966 31.09 9.59 -2.83
N PHE A 967 32.06 9.81 -3.71
CA PHE A 967 33.20 8.94 -3.93
C PHE A 967 34.48 9.77 -3.77
N ASN A 968 35.36 9.36 -2.85
CA ASN A 968 36.57 10.12 -2.49
C ASN A 968 36.33 11.63 -2.30
N GLY A 969 35.20 11.97 -1.69
CA GLY A 969 34.81 13.35 -1.36
C GLY A 969 34.17 14.19 -2.46
N ARG A 970 33.99 13.66 -3.68
CA ARG A 970 33.19 14.31 -4.73
C ARG A 970 31.85 13.61 -4.90
N ARG A 971 30.77 14.39 -4.98
CA ARG A 971 29.41 13.85 -5.21
C ARG A 971 29.31 13.26 -6.61
N ILE A 972 28.85 12.02 -6.73
CA ILE A 972 28.73 11.29 -8.00
C ILE A 972 27.27 11.02 -8.40
N GLY A 973 26.31 11.18 -7.49
CA GLY A 973 24.92 10.89 -7.81
C GLY A 973 23.91 11.30 -6.73
N HIS A 974 22.63 11.24 -7.12
CA HIS A 974 21.47 11.42 -6.27
C HIS A 974 20.24 10.77 -6.92
N THR A 975 19.34 10.24 -6.09
CA THR A 975 17.97 9.87 -6.49
C THR A 975 16.99 10.41 -5.47
N GLY A 976 16.00 11.18 -5.93
CA GLY A 976 14.91 11.72 -5.13
C GLY A 976 13.54 11.53 -5.78
N GLU A 977 12.58 12.37 -5.38
CA GLU A 977 11.16 12.33 -5.81
C GLU A 977 10.96 12.43 -7.33
N GLU A 978 11.96 12.91 -8.08
CA GLU A 978 11.95 12.96 -9.54
C GLU A 978 11.84 11.57 -10.18
N ARG A 979 12.19 10.51 -9.45
CA ARG A 979 12.14 9.13 -9.92
C ARG A 979 10.91 8.41 -9.38
N SER A 980 10.08 7.86 -10.26
CA SER A 980 8.93 7.05 -9.83
C SER A 980 9.37 5.88 -8.93
N ASN A 981 8.64 5.66 -7.83
CA ASN A 981 8.93 4.63 -6.83
C ASN A 981 10.37 4.72 -6.27
N TRP A 982 10.85 5.94 -5.99
CA TRP A 982 12.22 6.21 -5.55
C TRP A 982 12.69 5.29 -4.41
N TRP A 983 11.85 4.92 -3.45
CA TRP A 983 12.19 4.03 -2.32
C TRP A 983 12.51 2.57 -2.72
N THR A 984 12.09 2.13 -3.91
CA THR A 984 12.29 0.74 -4.43
C THR A 984 13.09 0.68 -5.73
N ALA A 985 13.41 1.84 -6.32
CA ALA A 985 14.14 1.91 -7.58
C ALA A 985 15.63 1.52 -7.40
N SER A 986 16.22 0.83 -8.37
CA SER A 986 17.65 0.50 -8.31
C SER A 986 18.54 1.72 -8.55
N ARG A 987 19.56 1.94 -7.73
CA ARG A 987 20.53 3.03 -7.84
C ARG A 987 21.72 2.61 -8.69
N GLU A 988 22.07 3.45 -9.65
CA GLU A 988 23.25 3.29 -10.48
C GLU A 988 23.96 4.64 -10.61
N TYR A 989 25.18 4.74 -10.08
CA TYR A 989 25.96 5.98 -10.13
C TYR A 989 27.31 5.74 -10.78
N ASN A 990 27.56 6.43 -11.90
CA ASN A 990 28.87 6.41 -12.56
C ASN A 990 29.94 6.93 -11.61
N ILE A 991 31.07 6.23 -11.51
CA ILE A 991 32.24 6.67 -10.75
C ILE A 991 33.22 7.31 -11.76
N PRO A 992 33.42 8.63 -11.75
CA PRO A 992 34.39 9.29 -12.61
C PRO A 992 35.80 8.69 -12.42
N SER A 993 36.47 8.36 -13.52
CA SER A 993 37.76 7.67 -13.48
C SER A 993 38.87 8.49 -12.81
N ASP A 994 38.78 9.82 -12.89
CA ASP A 994 39.70 10.77 -12.25
C ASP A 994 39.61 10.76 -10.71
N LEU A 995 38.51 10.24 -10.15
CA LEU A 995 38.35 10.12 -8.70
C LEU A 995 38.90 8.80 -8.15
N ILE A 996 39.19 7.82 -8.99
CA ILE A 996 39.56 6.47 -8.55
C ILE A 996 41.05 6.41 -8.21
N ARG A 997 41.34 5.93 -7.00
CA ARG A 997 42.68 5.55 -6.56
C ARG A 997 42.89 4.07 -6.86
N TRP A 998 43.40 3.77 -8.06
CA TRP A 998 43.59 2.41 -8.54
C TRP A 998 44.57 1.61 -7.67
N GLY A 999 44.19 0.39 -7.29
CA GLY A 999 44.98 -0.49 -6.42
C GLY A 999 45.12 0.01 -4.97
N ALA A 1000 44.42 1.08 -4.59
CA ALA A 1000 44.48 1.69 -3.27
C ALA A 1000 43.08 1.85 -2.66
N ALA A 1001 43.02 2.23 -1.39
CA ALA A 1001 41.76 2.46 -0.68
C ALA A 1001 41.02 3.69 -1.22
N ASN A 1002 39.74 3.50 -1.53
CA ASN A 1002 38.75 4.51 -1.92
C ASN A 1002 37.63 4.55 -0.89
N GLU A 1003 37.02 5.72 -0.68
CA GLU A 1003 35.89 5.90 0.23
C GLU A 1003 34.59 6.13 -0.55
N ILE A 1004 33.57 5.37 -0.17
CA ILE A 1004 32.18 5.58 -0.58
C ILE A 1004 31.43 6.12 0.64
N LEU A 1005 30.71 7.21 0.45
CA LEU A 1005 29.85 7.80 1.46
C LEU A 1005 28.46 8.02 0.87
N VAL A 1006 27.43 7.46 1.50
CA VAL A 1006 26.03 7.57 1.08
C VAL A 1006 25.26 8.22 2.21
N CYS A 1007 24.59 9.33 1.95
CA CYS A 1007 23.56 9.84 2.86
C CYS A 1007 22.22 9.37 2.35
N VAL A 1008 21.49 8.62 3.17
CA VAL A 1008 20.12 8.21 2.93
C VAL A 1008 19.21 9.05 3.81
N ARG A 1009 18.26 9.76 3.19
CA ARG A 1009 17.21 10.48 3.91
C ARG A 1009 15.96 9.61 3.90
N ASN A 1010 15.57 9.16 5.08
CA ASN A 1010 14.30 8.47 5.30
C ASN A 1010 13.23 9.50 5.68
N MET A 1011 12.12 9.52 4.95
CA MET A 1011 11.05 10.49 5.12
C MET A 1011 9.90 9.95 5.98
N ALA A 1012 9.66 8.64 5.92
CA ALA A 1012 8.61 7.94 6.65
C ALA A 1012 8.94 6.44 6.70
N ASP A 1013 8.37 5.70 7.64
CA ASP A 1013 8.58 4.25 7.76
C ASP A 1013 10.07 3.86 7.88
N ASP A 1014 10.45 2.66 7.42
CA ASP A 1014 11.81 2.17 7.58
C ASP A 1014 12.77 2.89 6.61
N GLY A 1015 14.06 2.80 6.87
CA GLY A 1015 15.07 3.36 5.97
C GLY A 1015 16.24 2.40 5.82
N GLY A 1016 16.89 2.42 4.67
CA GLY A 1016 17.98 1.51 4.41
C GLY A 1016 18.51 1.57 3.00
N ILE A 1017 19.77 1.18 2.83
CA ILE A 1017 20.23 0.59 1.57
C ILE A 1017 19.80 -0.87 1.66
N TRP A 1018 18.54 -1.17 1.35
CA TRP A 1018 17.87 -2.38 1.86
C TRP A 1018 17.84 -3.55 0.87
N LYS A 1019 18.15 -3.31 -0.40
CA LYS A 1019 18.06 -4.34 -1.46
C LYS A 1019 19.38 -4.52 -2.19
N ALA A 1020 19.74 -5.79 -2.44
CA ALA A 1020 20.87 -6.19 -3.27
C ALA A 1020 20.63 -5.91 -4.77
N PRO A 1021 21.67 -5.78 -5.60
CA PRO A 1021 23.10 -5.85 -5.25
C PRO A 1021 23.57 -4.58 -4.53
N VAL A 1022 24.69 -4.64 -3.82
CA VAL A 1022 25.43 -3.45 -3.37
C VAL A 1022 26.88 -3.67 -3.79
N GLN A 1023 27.29 -3.10 -4.93
CA GLN A 1023 28.55 -3.46 -5.58
C GLN A 1023 29.14 -2.34 -6.41
N ILE A 1024 30.44 -2.42 -6.71
CA ILE A 1024 31.03 -1.70 -7.84
C ILE A 1024 31.15 -2.69 -8.99
N SER A 1025 30.50 -2.41 -10.11
CA SER A 1025 30.71 -3.17 -11.34
C SER A 1025 31.55 -2.36 -12.30
N GLY A 1026 32.48 -3.05 -12.96
CA GLY A 1026 33.25 -2.50 -14.06
C GLY A 1026 32.74 -3.09 -15.37
N MET A 1027 32.06 -2.28 -16.17
CA MET A 1027 31.81 -2.64 -17.56
C MET A 1027 32.78 -1.89 -18.43
N ALA A 1028 33.55 -2.65 -19.20
CA ALA A 1028 34.25 -2.02 -20.28
C ALA A 1028 33.20 -1.53 -21.31
N GLN A 1029 33.36 -0.29 -21.75
CA GLN A 1029 32.33 0.44 -22.47
C GLN A 1029 32.05 -0.24 -23.81
N THR A 1030 30.86 -0.85 -23.94
CA THR A 1030 30.39 -1.32 -25.24
C THR A 1030 29.76 -0.15 -26.00
N LEU A 1031 30.08 -0.06 -27.28
CA LEU A 1031 29.54 0.98 -28.15
C LEU A 1031 28.69 0.32 -29.24
N LEU A 1032 27.47 0.82 -29.40
CA LEU A 1032 26.60 0.47 -30.51
C LEU A 1032 27.02 1.23 -31.76
N GLU A 1033 27.28 0.49 -32.83
CA GLU A 1033 27.65 0.98 -34.17
C GLU A 1033 26.55 0.55 -35.16
N TRP A 1034 25.92 1.50 -35.86
CA TRP A 1034 24.83 1.24 -36.82
C TRP A 1034 25.35 0.85 -38.20
N ASN A 1035 24.62 -0.02 -38.91
CA ASN A 1035 24.97 -0.52 -40.25
C ASN A 1035 23.93 -0.12 -41.33
N PRO A 1036 24.34 0.50 -42.46
CA PRO A 1036 25.72 0.88 -42.79
C PRO A 1036 26.23 2.01 -41.88
N LEU A 1037 27.51 1.95 -41.54
CA LEU A 1037 28.21 3.02 -40.81
C LEU A 1037 28.14 4.31 -41.64
N SER A 1038 27.15 5.16 -41.39
CA SER A 1038 27.19 6.52 -41.94
C SER A 1038 28.25 7.31 -41.16
N ALA A 1039 29.06 8.11 -41.85
CA ALA A 1039 30.06 8.97 -41.20
C ALA A 1039 29.43 9.99 -40.21
N ALA A 1040 28.10 10.08 -40.14
CA ALA A 1040 27.33 11.01 -39.34
C ALA A 1040 26.64 10.38 -38.10
N ALA A 1041 26.60 9.05 -37.95
CA ALA A 1041 25.96 8.41 -36.79
C ALA A 1041 27.01 8.07 -35.71
N PRO A 1042 27.04 8.80 -34.58
CA PRO A 1042 28.03 8.56 -33.53
C PRO A 1042 27.79 7.21 -32.85
N ALA A 1043 28.89 6.51 -32.53
CA ALA A 1043 28.84 5.29 -31.74
C ALA A 1043 28.22 5.60 -30.37
N THR A 1044 27.17 4.86 -30.00
CA THR A 1044 26.35 5.18 -28.83
C THR A 1044 26.69 4.22 -27.67
N PRO A 1045 26.97 4.72 -26.46
CA PRO A 1045 27.18 3.84 -25.31
C PRO A 1045 25.92 3.01 -25.00
N VAL A 1046 26.10 1.72 -24.74
CA VAL A 1046 25.01 0.82 -24.32
C VAL A 1046 25.34 0.25 -22.95
N ALA A 1047 24.35 0.30 -22.06
CA ALA A 1047 24.38 -0.43 -20.80
C ALA A 1047 23.91 -1.86 -21.03
N LEU A 1048 24.67 -2.82 -20.54
CA LEU A 1048 24.29 -4.24 -20.53
C LEU A 1048 24.34 -4.71 -19.08
N ALA A 1049 23.63 -5.78 -18.74
CA ALA A 1049 23.77 -6.43 -17.43
C ALA A 1049 24.89 -7.50 -17.47
N PRO A 1050 25.47 -7.89 -16.32
CA PRO A 1050 26.33 -9.07 -16.25
C PRO A 1050 25.68 -10.28 -16.91
N LEU A 1051 26.45 -11.11 -17.60
CA LEU A 1051 25.97 -12.28 -18.35
C LEU A 1051 25.10 -11.96 -19.58
N ALA A 1052 25.14 -10.74 -20.12
CA ALA A 1052 24.59 -10.45 -21.44
C ALA A 1052 25.10 -11.46 -22.48
N THR A 1053 24.21 -11.92 -23.35
CA THR A 1053 24.50 -12.92 -24.38
C THR A 1053 25.07 -12.23 -25.62
N PHE A 1054 26.30 -12.58 -26.02
CA PHE A 1054 26.84 -12.20 -27.32
C PHE A 1054 26.87 -13.39 -28.27
N LEU A 1055 26.62 -13.10 -29.55
CA LEU A 1055 26.57 -14.11 -30.60
C LEU A 1055 27.68 -13.87 -31.62
N GLY A 1056 28.23 -14.94 -32.18
CA GLY A 1056 29.06 -14.85 -33.37
C GLY A 1056 28.22 -14.59 -34.63
N LYS A 1057 28.77 -13.89 -35.63
CA LYS A 1057 28.07 -13.68 -36.92
C LYS A 1057 27.70 -14.99 -37.60
N SER A 1058 28.52 -16.02 -37.46
CA SER A 1058 28.27 -17.36 -37.98
C SER A 1058 27.09 -18.09 -37.31
N ALA A 1059 26.59 -17.59 -36.18
CA ALA A 1059 25.41 -18.14 -35.54
C ALA A 1059 24.09 -17.71 -36.18
N LEU A 1060 24.12 -16.58 -36.89
CA LEU A 1060 22.97 -16.05 -37.59
C LEU A 1060 22.73 -16.83 -38.89
N ARG A 1061 21.47 -16.84 -39.32
CA ARG A 1061 21.15 -17.33 -40.66
C ARG A 1061 21.79 -16.42 -41.73
N PRO A 1062 22.16 -16.97 -42.91
CA PRO A 1062 22.76 -16.17 -43.98
C PRO A 1062 21.88 -15.02 -44.49
N ASP A 1063 20.56 -15.16 -44.35
CA ASP A 1063 19.54 -14.18 -44.75
C ASP A 1063 19.15 -13.20 -43.63
N ALA A 1064 19.80 -13.27 -42.46
CA ALA A 1064 19.60 -12.30 -41.38
C ALA A 1064 20.37 -10.99 -41.67
N ARG A 1065 19.73 -9.85 -41.42
CA ARG A 1065 20.30 -8.51 -41.56
C ARG A 1065 20.76 -7.98 -40.21
N ILE A 1066 22.05 -7.70 -40.06
CA ILE A 1066 22.61 -7.03 -38.88
C ILE A 1066 22.44 -5.52 -39.07
N ALA A 1067 21.53 -4.91 -38.32
CA ALA A 1067 21.28 -3.47 -38.35
C ALA A 1067 22.23 -2.66 -37.44
N ALA A 1068 22.73 -3.29 -36.37
CA ALA A 1068 23.74 -2.70 -35.50
C ALA A 1068 24.65 -3.75 -34.86
N GLU A 1069 25.86 -3.35 -34.52
CA GLU A 1069 26.90 -4.16 -33.87
C GLU A 1069 27.35 -3.51 -32.57
N LEU A 1070 27.73 -4.33 -31.58
CA LEU A 1070 28.44 -3.87 -30.40
C LEU A 1070 29.93 -4.02 -30.64
N ARG A 1071 30.67 -2.92 -30.42
CA ARG A 1071 32.12 -2.97 -30.25
C ARG A 1071 32.44 -3.32 -28.81
N LEU A 1072 32.97 -4.52 -28.61
CA LEU A 1072 33.45 -5.03 -27.34
C LEU A 1072 34.77 -4.36 -26.93
N PRO A 1073 35.16 -4.46 -25.65
CA PRO A 1073 36.36 -3.83 -25.10
C PRO A 1073 37.67 -4.22 -25.77
N ASP A 1074 37.75 -5.47 -26.22
CA ASP A 1074 38.88 -6.05 -26.95
C ASP A 1074 38.90 -5.66 -28.44
N GLY A 1075 37.93 -4.84 -28.89
CA GLY A 1075 37.76 -4.40 -30.26
C GLY A 1075 36.95 -5.36 -31.13
N GLN A 1076 36.53 -6.52 -30.62
CA GLN A 1076 35.68 -7.45 -31.35
C GLN A 1076 34.31 -6.82 -31.63
N ARG A 1077 33.77 -7.04 -32.83
CA ARG A 1077 32.39 -6.65 -33.17
C ARG A 1077 31.48 -7.86 -33.14
N VAL A 1078 30.38 -7.74 -32.41
CA VAL A 1078 29.32 -8.75 -32.31
C VAL A 1078 27.97 -8.16 -32.72
N PRO A 1079 27.06 -8.94 -33.32
CA PRO A 1079 25.71 -8.46 -33.66
C PRO A 1079 24.97 -7.97 -32.41
N ALA A 1080 24.26 -6.85 -32.54
CA ALA A 1080 23.54 -6.19 -31.45
C ALA A 1080 22.04 -6.08 -31.74
N LEU A 1081 21.70 -5.62 -32.94
CA LEU A 1081 20.33 -5.57 -33.46
C LEU A 1081 20.27 -6.35 -34.76
N VAL A 1082 19.53 -7.45 -34.77
CA VAL A 1082 19.46 -8.37 -35.91
C VAL A 1082 18.02 -8.52 -36.36
N PHE A 1083 17.77 -8.42 -37.65
CA PHE A 1083 16.47 -8.65 -38.28
C PHE A 1083 16.49 -9.92 -39.12
N HIS A 1084 15.43 -10.72 -39.05
CA HIS A 1084 15.19 -11.88 -39.90
C HIS A 1084 13.70 -12.02 -40.20
N HIS A 1085 13.29 -11.69 -41.43
CA HIS A 1085 11.87 -11.56 -41.80
C HIS A 1085 11.11 -10.65 -40.82
N ASN A 1086 10.05 -11.15 -40.18
CA ASN A 1086 9.26 -10.43 -39.19
C ASN A 1086 9.85 -10.46 -37.76
N TRP A 1087 11.08 -10.95 -37.58
CA TRP A 1087 11.70 -11.07 -36.27
C TRP A 1087 12.86 -10.10 -36.14
N ALA A 1088 12.99 -9.52 -34.95
CA ALA A 1088 14.14 -8.75 -34.53
C ALA A 1088 14.64 -9.28 -33.19
N TRP A 1089 15.96 -9.25 -32.98
CA TRP A 1089 16.56 -9.48 -31.67
C TRP A 1089 17.49 -8.32 -31.30
N TRP A 1090 17.30 -7.80 -30.09
CA TRP A 1090 18.12 -6.78 -29.46
C TRP A 1090 18.90 -7.36 -28.28
N VAL A 1091 20.20 -7.12 -28.25
CA VAL A 1091 21.12 -7.63 -27.20
C VAL A 1091 20.89 -7.00 -25.82
N GLY A 1092 20.22 -5.85 -25.75
CA GLY A 1092 19.97 -5.16 -24.49
C GLY A 1092 19.18 -6.04 -23.52
N ASN A 1093 19.69 -6.14 -22.29
CA ASN A 1093 19.16 -6.98 -21.21
C ASN A 1093 19.02 -6.23 -19.88
N THR A 1094 18.98 -4.89 -19.96
CA THR A 1094 18.69 -3.99 -18.84
C THR A 1094 17.28 -3.41 -18.98
N ALA A 1095 16.81 -2.69 -17.96
CA ALA A 1095 15.59 -1.92 -18.06
C ALA A 1095 15.68 -0.88 -19.18
N TRP A 1096 14.63 -0.75 -20.00
CA TRP A 1096 14.49 0.35 -20.97
C TRP A 1096 14.54 1.70 -20.24
N GLN A 1097 15.27 2.68 -20.78
CA GLN A 1097 15.43 3.99 -20.16
C GLN A 1097 14.96 5.10 -21.09
N GLN A 1098 14.08 5.98 -20.58
CA GLN A 1098 13.66 7.17 -21.30
C GLN A 1098 14.85 8.12 -21.49
N GLY A 1099 15.04 8.65 -22.70
CA GLY A 1099 16.18 9.51 -23.04
C GLY A 1099 17.50 8.77 -23.33
N ALA A 1100 17.53 7.44 -23.24
CA ALA A 1100 18.71 6.66 -23.64
C ALA A 1100 18.76 6.53 -25.19
N PRO A 1101 19.79 7.09 -25.87
CA PRO A 1101 19.77 7.16 -27.33
C PRO A 1101 19.75 5.79 -28.04
N ALA A 1102 20.36 4.77 -27.44
CA ALA A 1102 20.34 3.41 -27.99
C ALA A 1102 18.95 2.79 -27.93
N ASP A 1103 18.30 2.85 -26.76
CA ASP A 1103 16.95 2.31 -26.54
C ASP A 1103 15.92 2.96 -27.46
N GLU A 1104 15.95 4.29 -27.57
CA GLU A 1104 15.07 5.03 -28.48
C GLU A 1104 15.30 4.65 -29.94
N ALA A 1105 16.55 4.59 -30.37
CA ALA A 1105 16.88 4.29 -31.76
C ALA A 1105 16.51 2.84 -32.13
N VAL A 1106 16.69 1.88 -31.22
CA VAL A 1106 16.26 0.48 -31.42
C VAL A 1106 14.76 0.40 -31.62
N LEU A 1107 13.97 1.01 -30.73
CA LEU A 1107 12.51 1.00 -30.83
C LEU A 1107 12.01 1.72 -32.09
N LYS A 1108 12.55 2.91 -32.40
CA LYS A 1108 12.19 3.66 -33.61
C LYS A 1108 12.51 2.88 -34.88
N THR A 1109 13.67 2.22 -34.93
CA THR A 1109 14.07 1.38 -36.09
C THR A 1109 13.16 0.16 -36.22
N PHE A 1110 12.90 -0.56 -35.13
CA PHE A 1110 12.03 -1.73 -35.13
C PHE A 1110 10.60 -1.40 -35.58
N LEU A 1111 10.06 -0.27 -35.11
CA LEU A 1111 8.71 0.17 -35.45
C LEU A 1111 8.61 0.81 -36.84
N GLY A 1112 9.73 0.98 -37.55
CA GLY A 1112 9.81 1.62 -38.86
C GLY A 1112 9.52 3.12 -38.81
N ILE A 1113 9.79 3.78 -37.68
CA ILE A 1113 9.67 5.23 -37.50
C ILE A 1113 10.89 5.93 -38.13
N ILE A 1114 12.06 5.30 -38.02
CA ILE A 1114 13.28 5.74 -38.70
C ILE A 1114 13.83 4.59 -39.57
N PRO A 1115 14.58 4.91 -40.64
CA PRO A 1115 15.11 3.94 -41.60
C PRO A 1115 16.08 2.90 -41.01
#